data_AF-A0A2E6VP31-F1
#
_entry.id   AF-A0A2E6VP31-F1
#
_cell.length_a   1.000
_cell.length_b   1.000
_cell.length_c   1.000
_cell.angle_alpha   90.00
_cell.angle_beta   90.00
_cell.angle_gamma   90.00
#
_symmetry.space_group_name_H-M   'P 1'
#
loop_
_entity.id
_entity.type
_entity.pdbx_description
1 polymer ?
#
loop_
_entity_poly.entity_id
_entity_poly.type
_entity_poly.pdbx_seq_one_letter_code
_entity_poly.pdbx_strand_id
1 'polypeptide(L)'
;MKQTQTPFWQLMMMLSALSCCFVLLGCPEEETDDGTGTTDPQGECRKNIDCGAGSICQKENDTDEWGTCLKLVCTSDADCDSGELCDLRRGMCLPENACDPSNPQAVCQPGEVCVYEEGLPICRDATTLTPPDACDISPSVMYISAGSTADMLVTGSLASGALTPNATFTFSGDDNLTVADDTITASCDGTEICTATVTATASLGTASCTATVNIYPAVAAGDFRVTVFDSENHSPLAGAKVVGVLTDGTKDSQTTGDDGTYTWTGQANNLTAVSVFHTGYNWQTFYAPGSNDVAMYTTAIPDESKVAGVKGKFNYDNVHTLGEIKLGLAGTSIAGNITELNFETLLGEVADTPVNIEGLTQGEEIFPLPSGLAFEVGNEPIKDSFVVFGDPGRRILWAMGGKVKLAEVGGIISQVAVTGEDINIGSLLAALLPFFSKFDHAVVSGLDLELTDKPAAPADGTATPYDDWSNFTELTGDNAINLNTLLSQSATYDVPTMPCAPGKKAASGCTDNAFTSGLVMLSGTIVPGQGMVPLGLTAGLDDPDTEDGVDQVDGKIDHPAGTTAAPAAGSVIVDYAPQHDGLEGNKLATIGIALDIDSLMAGGFSASTLVHMTDSFGATNTFPSSSFLDYQTGSYNSANHEVTVTPVGEAHFYRLNLSDSSNGYWNVWFPEGTTSINLDAIRTDDEMAGDDSRDEEVDIQAFKIGTGYDGESPADFNSLVQFNGTNFDNMLYYMGGWSSVTCAAASDEDPEPACPVVTE
;
A
#
# COMPACT_ATOMS: atom_id res chain seq x y z
N MET A 1 -22.36 -45.79 -0.11
CA MET A 1 -23.21 -46.76 -0.85
C MET A 1 -24.47 -46.08 -1.38
N LYS A 2 -24.46 -45.69 -2.66
CA LYS A 2 -25.55 -45.73 -3.66
C LYS A 2 -25.17 -44.73 -4.75
N GLN A 3 -24.50 -45.28 -5.77
CA GLN A 3 -24.16 -44.66 -7.04
C GLN A 3 -25.44 -44.48 -7.85
N THR A 4 -25.68 -43.27 -8.36
CA THR A 4 -26.63 -43.00 -9.45
C THR A 4 -25.85 -42.41 -10.61
N GLN A 5 -25.56 -43.27 -11.59
CA GLN A 5 -25.11 -42.90 -12.94
C GLN A 5 -26.31 -42.50 -13.80
N THR A 6 -26.20 -41.38 -14.52
CA THR A 6 -26.77 -41.09 -15.87
C THR A 6 -26.48 -39.63 -16.26
N PRO A 7 -26.39 -39.24 -17.56
CA PRO A 7 -25.50 -39.74 -18.61
C PRO A 7 -24.76 -38.58 -19.34
N PHE A 8 -23.43 -38.62 -19.34
CA PHE A 8 -22.52 -37.63 -19.95
C PHE A 8 -22.43 -37.70 -21.50
N TRP A 9 -23.46 -38.20 -22.19
CA TRP A 9 -23.38 -38.59 -23.62
C TRP A 9 -24.35 -37.85 -24.56
N GLN A 10 -25.06 -36.81 -24.11
CA GLN A 10 -25.94 -36.00 -24.98
C GLN A 10 -25.52 -34.54 -25.17
N LEU A 11 -24.50 -34.04 -24.45
CA LEU A 11 -23.98 -32.67 -24.64
C LEU A 11 -22.93 -32.58 -25.77
N MET A 12 -22.30 -33.70 -26.13
CA MET A 12 -21.19 -33.71 -27.10
C MET A 12 -21.63 -33.75 -28.59
N MET A 13 -22.94 -33.84 -28.87
CA MET A 13 -23.48 -33.80 -30.25
C MET A 13 -24.07 -32.44 -30.66
N MET A 14 -24.24 -31.48 -29.75
CA MET A 14 -24.69 -30.12 -30.11
C MET A 14 -23.55 -29.14 -30.40
N LEU A 15 -22.30 -29.43 -29.99
CA LEU A 15 -21.13 -28.60 -30.31
C LEU A 15 -20.53 -28.81 -31.72
N SER A 16 -21.05 -29.76 -32.51
CA SER A 16 -20.56 -30.03 -33.88
C SER A 16 -21.37 -29.35 -35.00
N ALA A 17 -22.39 -28.56 -34.66
CA ALA A 17 -23.27 -27.89 -35.63
C ALA A 17 -23.13 -26.36 -35.68
N LEU A 18 -22.17 -25.76 -34.94
CA LEU A 18 -21.87 -24.33 -34.96
C LEU A 18 -20.45 -24.01 -35.47
N SER A 19 -19.88 -24.88 -36.31
CA SER A 19 -18.53 -24.71 -36.88
C SER A 19 -18.54 -24.70 -38.43
N CYS A 20 -19.61 -24.18 -39.05
CA CYS A 20 -19.73 -24.19 -40.51
C CYS A 20 -20.40 -22.93 -41.12
N CYS A 21 -20.17 -21.74 -40.55
CA CYS A 21 -20.68 -20.47 -41.11
C CYS A 21 -19.76 -19.25 -40.95
N PHE A 22 -18.44 -19.42 -40.96
CA PHE A 22 -17.49 -18.31 -41.11
C PHE A 22 -16.40 -18.65 -42.13
N VAL A 23 -16.79 -18.75 -43.41
CA VAL A 23 -15.87 -18.68 -44.55
C VAL A 23 -16.61 -17.95 -45.67
N LEU A 24 -15.98 -16.89 -46.20
CA LEU A 24 -16.37 -15.99 -47.31
C LEU A 24 -17.18 -14.72 -46.96
N LEU A 25 -16.48 -13.69 -46.49
CA LEU A 25 -16.63 -12.34 -47.05
C LEU A 25 -15.23 -11.79 -47.33
N GLY A 26 -14.93 -11.64 -48.63
CA GLY A 26 -13.67 -11.09 -49.10
C GLY A 26 -13.60 -9.59 -48.84
N CYS A 27 -12.42 -9.13 -48.44
CA CYS A 27 -12.00 -7.73 -48.56
C CYS A 27 -12.09 -7.32 -50.05
N PRO A 28 -12.82 -6.26 -50.42
CA PRO A 28 -12.63 -5.66 -51.72
C PRO A 28 -11.29 -4.92 -51.75
N GLU A 29 -10.57 -5.09 -52.86
CA GLU A 29 -9.34 -4.41 -53.21
C GLU A 29 -9.44 -2.89 -53.05
N GLU A 30 -8.33 -2.30 -52.58
CA GLU A 30 -8.04 -0.86 -52.59
C GLU A 30 -8.26 -0.26 -53.99
N GLU A 31 -9.22 0.66 -54.13
CA GLU A 31 -9.08 1.73 -55.11
C GLU A 31 -8.17 2.80 -54.49
N THR A 32 -6.98 2.95 -55.07
CA THR A 32 -6.12 4.12 -54.89
C THR A 32 -6.86 5.35 -55.41
N ASP A 33 -7.49 6.11 -54.52
CA ASP A 33 -7.89 7.48 -54.81
C ASP A 33 -6.75 8.42 -54.42
N ASP A 34 -6.05 8.89 -55.46
CA ASP A 34 -5.02 9.93 -55.41
C ASP A 34 -5.70 11.29 -55.17
N GLY A 35 -6.30 11.46 -53.99
CA GLY A 35 -6.92 12.69 -53.54
C GLY A 35 -6.00 13.42 -52.58
N THR A 36 -5.29 14.45 -53.06
CA THR A 36 -4.64 15.48 -52.24
C THR A 36 -5.70 16.33 -51.53
N GLY A 37 -6.45 15.70 -50.63
CA GLY A 37 -7.39 16.33 -49.72
C GLY A 37 -6.66 16.69 -48.44
N THR A 38 -6.65 17.99 -48.14
CA THR A 38 -6.28 18.52 -46.84
C THR A 38 -7.04 17.76 -45.75
N THR A 39 -6.32 17.08 -44.87
CA THR A 39 -6.82 16.49 -43.64
C THR A 39 -7.39 17.59 -42.75
N ASP A 40 -8.69 17.81 -42.86
CA ASP A 40 -9.46 18.45 -41.80
C ASP A 40 -9.88 17.32 -40.83
N PRO A 41 -9.45 17.32 -39.55
CA PRO A 41 -9.70 16.19 -38.63
C PRO A 41 -11.18 16.00 -38.26
N GLN A 42 -12.08 16.89 -38.69
CA GLN A 42 -13.50 16.91 -38.30
C GLN A 42 -14.43 16.55 -39.47
N GLY A 43 -14.27 15.34 -40.03
CA GLY A 43 -15.17 14.84 -41.06
C GLY A 43 -16.60 14.61 -40.54
N GLU A 44 -17.61 14.86 -41.39
CA GLU A 44 -18.98 14.42 -41.14
C GLU A 44 -19.04 12.88 -41.10
N CYS A 45 -19.79 12.33 -40.16
CA CYS A 45 -19.92 10.88 -39.97
C CYS A 45 -21.38 10.49 -39.79
N ARG A 46 -21.74 9.25 -40.09
CA ARG A 46 -23.06 8.70 -39.76
C ARG A 46 -22.98 7.68 -38.64
N LYS A 47 -21.83 7.03 -38.51
CA LYS A 47 -21.49 5.98 -37.54
C LYS A 47 -20.01 6.08 -37.17
N ASN A 48 -19.64 5.47 -36.06
CA ASN A 48 -18.24 5.45 -35.58
C ASN A 48 -17.25 4.88 -36.62
N ILE A 49 -17.68 3.95 -37.48
CA ILE A 49 -16.83 3.39 -38.54
C ILE A 49 -16.49 4.39 -39.65
N ASP A 50 -17.26 5.46 -39.78
CA ASP A 50 -16.97 6.52 -40.76
C ASP A 50 -15.84 7.45 -40.28
N CYS A 51 -15.43 7.30 -39.01
CA CYS A 51 -14.35 8.07 -38.42
C CYS A 51 -13.03 7.31 -38.43
N GLY A 52 -11.92 8.05 -38.45
CA GLY A 52 -10.59 7.47 -38.30
C GLY A 52 -10.40 6.76 -36.96
N ALA A 53 -9.33 5.96 -36.86
CA ALA A 53 -8.98 5.28 -35.61
C ALA A 53 -8.84 6.28 -34.45
N GLY A 54 -9.38 5.93 -33.28
CA GLY A 54 -9.38 6.80 -32.11
C GLY A 54 -10.50 7.84 -32.08
N SER A 55 -11.40 7.88 -33.07
CA SER A 55 -12.51 8.83 -33.12
C SER A 55 -13.89 8.15 -32.96
N ILE A 56 -14.86 8.90 -32.42
CA ILE A 56 -16.27 8.52 -32.41
C ILE A 56 -17.08 9.48 -33.27
N CYS A 57 -18.22 9.01 -33.76
CA CYS A 57 -19.17 9.87 -34.43
C CYS A 57 -20.10 10.52 -33.40
N GLN A 58 -19.83 11.76 -33.04
CA GLN A 58 -20.68 12.51 -32.13
C GLN A 58 -21.81 13.19 -32.90
N LYS A 59 -23.04 12.82 -32.59
CA LYS A 59 -24.25 13.45 -33.13
C LYS A 59 -24.83 14.40 -32.09
N GLU A 60 -25.31 15.56 -32.53
CA GLU A 60 -25.91 16.56 -31.62
C GLU A 60 -27.22 16.02 -31.02
N ASN A 61 -27.99 15.25 -31.80
CA ASN A 61 -29.12 14.45 -31.33
C ASN A 61 -29.09 13.05 -31.94
N ASP A 62 -29.65 12.05 -31.23
CA ASP A 62 -29.78 10.67 -31.73
C ASP A 62 -30.61 10.57 -33.03
N THR A 63 -31.41 11.60 -33.33
CA THR A 63 -32.22 11.69 -34.55
C THR A 63 -31.45 12.23 -35.75
N ASP A 64 -30.24 12.75 -35.55
CA ASP A 64 -29.47 13.39 -36.61
C ASP A 64 -28.84 12.33 -37.53
N GLU A 65 -28.98 12.53 -38.84
CA GLU A 65 -28.43 11.62 -39.84
C GLU A 65 -26.90 11.66 -39.85
N TRP A 66 -26.34 12.83 -39.56
CA TRP A 66 -24.92 13.13 -39.59
C TRP A 66 -24.46 13.69 -38.23
N GLY A 67 -23.24 13.34 -37.84
CA GLY A 67 -22.50 13.89 -36.73
C GLY A 67 -21.11 14.33 -37.17
N THR A 68 -20.28 14.69 -36.21
CA THR A 68 -18.87 15.04 -36.43
C THR A 68 -17.98 13.97 -35.82
N CYS A 69 -16.92 13.60 -36.52
CA CYS A 69 -15.88 12.76 -35.93
C CYS A 69 -15.14 13.52 -34.83
N LEU A 70 -15.33 13.10 -33.59
CA LEU A 70 -14.59 13.57 -32.44
C LEU A 70 -13.45 12.59 -32.17
N LYS A 71 -12.21 13.05 -32.30
CA LYS A 71 -11.03 12.27 -31.93
C LYS A 71 -10.91 12.24 -30.41
N LEU A 72 -11.17 11.07 -29.83
CA LEU A 72 -11.11 10.85 -28.37
C LEU A 72 -9.72 10.41 -27.93
N VAL A 73 -8.99 9.74 -28.82
CA VAL A 73 -7.67 9.22 -28.57
C VAL A 73 -6.68 10.00 -29.42
N CYS A 74 -5.80 10.75 -28.77
CA CYS A 74 -4.72 11.39 -29.49
C CYS A 74 -3.70 10.34 -29.95
N THR A 75 -3.18 10.50 -31.16
CA THR A 75 -2.18 9.63 -31.79
C THR A 75 -0.94 10.40 -32.23
N SER A 76 -0.96 11.72 -32.00
CA SER A 76 0.13 12.67 -32.23
C SER A 76 -0.26 13.99 -31.57
N ASP A 77 0.72 14.87 -31.33
CA ASP A 77 0.46 16.23 -30.79
C ASP A 77 -0.45 17.06 -31.70
N ALA A 78 -0.52 16.75 -33.00
CA ALA A 78 -1.42 17.42 -33.94
C ALA A 78 -2.91 17.09 -33.69
N ASP A 79 -3.20 16.08 -32.89
CA ASP A 79 -4.54 15.72 -32.46
C ASP A 79 -5.01 16.50 -31.22
N CYS A 80 -4.09 17.22 -30.57
CA CYS A 80 -4.34 18.01 -29.37
C CYS A 80 -4.45 19.49 -29.67
N ASP A 81 -5.07 20.23 -28.75
CA ASP A 81 -5.20 21.67 -28.90
C ASP A 81 -3.83 22.37 -28.73
N SER A 82 -3.74 23.62 -29.20
CA SER A 82 -2.52 24.40 -29.09
C SER A 82 -2.12 24.58 -27.62
N GLY A 83 -0.94 24.07 -27.24
CA GLY A 83 -0.44 24.11 -25.85
C GLY A 83 -0.70 22.82 -25.06
N GLU A 84 -1.16 21.77 -25.75
CA GLU A 84 -1.26 20.41 -25.24
C GLU A 84 -0.32 19.48 -26.02
N LEU A 85 0.14 18.43 -25.35
CA LEU A 85 0.92 17.34 -25.92
C LEU A 85 0.12 16.05 -25.81
N CYS A 86 0.26 15.21 -26.83
CA CYS A 86 -0.37 13.91 -26.82
C CYS A 86 0.48 12.92 -26.01
N ASP A 87 -0.05 12.45 -24.88
CA ASP A 87 0.43 11.22 -24.26
C ASP A 87 -0.06 10.04 -25.10
N LEU A 88 0.78 9.59 -26.04
CA LEU A 88 0.47 8.49 -26.96
C LEU A 88 0.14 7.18 -26.25
N ARG A 89 0.69 6.96 -25.05
CA ARG A 89 0.51 5.71 -24.29
C ARG A 89 -0.88 5.65 -23.68
N ARG A 90 -1.34 6.77 -23.14
CA ARG A 90 -2.70 6.90 -22.59
C ARG A 90 -3.74 7.26 -23.66
N GLY A 91 -3.27 7.84 -24.75
CA GLY A 91 -4.11 8.35 -25.82
C GLY A 91 -4.78 9.67 -25.46
N MET A 92 -4.17 10.50 -24.63
CA MET A 92 -4.80 11.72 -24.11
C MET A 92 -3.95 12.97 -24.24
N CYS A 93 -4.61 14.10 -24.41
CA CYS A 93 -3.96 15.40 -24.50
C CYS A 93 -3.73 15.96 -23.09
N LEU A 94 -2.47 16.27 -22.79
CA LEU A 94 -2.03 16.84 -21.52
C LEU A 94 -1.49 18.26 -21.76
N PRO A 95 -1.69 19.22 -20.85
CA PRO A 95 -1.13 20.57 -21.03
C PRO A 95 0.41 20.56 -21.07
N GLU A 96 1.01 21.15 -22.11
CA GLU A 96 2.47 21.17 -22.35
C GLU A 96 3.25 21.87 -21.23
N ASN A 97 2.63 22.87 -20.58
CA ASN A 97 3.26 23.70 -19.54
C ASN A 97 2.59 23.51 -18.18
N ALA A 98 2.01 22.33 -17.92
CA ALA A 98 1.56 21.97 -16.58
C ALA A 98 2.73 21.98 -15.60
N CYS A 99 2.59 22.67 -14.47
CA CYS A 99 3.58 22.55 -13.40
C CYS A 99 3.41 21.22 -12.66
N ASP A 100 4.50 20.72 -12.08
CA ASP A 100 4.51 19.55 -11.21
C ASP A 100 4.74 20.00 -9.75
N PRO A 101 3.85 19.69 -8.80
CA PRO A 101 4.04 19.95 -7.37
C PRO A 101 5.32 19.38 -6.79
N SER A 102 5.83 18.27 -7.34
CA SER A 102 7.09 17.67 -6.90
C SER A 102 8.31 18.43 -7.43
N ASN A 103 8.17 19.10 -8.57
CA ASN A 103 9.25 19.89 -9.20
C ASN A 103 8.74 21.24 -9.73
N PRO A 104 8.25 22.13 -8.84
CA PRO A 104 7.60 23.36 -9.26
C PRO A 104 8.57 24.30 -9.98
N GLN A 105 9.87 24.21 -9.66
CA GLN A 105 10.92 25.07 -10.23
C GLN A 105 11.20 24.82 -11.72
N ALA A 106 10.69 23.72 -12.28
CA ALA A 106 10.80 23.46 -13.72
C ALA A 106 9.97 24.45 -14.57
N VAL A 107 8.85 24.93 -14.02
CA VAL A 107 7.87 25.76 -14.76
C VAL A 107 7.53 27.06 -14.02
N CYS A 108 7.36 27.01 -12.70
CA CYS A 108 6.97 28.15 -11.88
C CYS A 108 8.13 29.11 -11.63
N GLN A 109 7.81 30.39 -11.40
CA GLN A 109 8.82 31.40 -11.07
C GLN A 109 9.31 31.24 -9.62
N PRO A 110 10.51 31.75 -9.28
CA PRO A 110 10.98 31.75 -7.89
C PRO A 110 9.99 32.43 -6.94
N GLY A 111 9.59 31.73 -5.87
CA GLY A 111 8.57 32.17 -4.91
C GLY A 111 7.14 31.71 -5.25
N GLU A 112 6.94 31.13 -6.43
CA GLU A 112 5.72 30.41 -6.77
C GLU A 112 5.86 28.91 -6.44
N VAL A 113 4.74 28.30 -6.11
CA VAL A 113 4.57 26.84 -5.96
C VAL A 113 3.55 26.35 -6.98
N CYS A 114 3.58 25.05 -7.27
CA CYS A 114 2.54 24.42 -8.06
C CYS A 114 1.46 23.86 -7.14
N VAL A 115 0.20 24.18 -7.42
CA VAL A 115 -0.98 23.67 -6.69
C VAL A 115 -2.05 23.24 -7.69
N TYR A 116 -2.88 22.27 -7.29
CA TYR A 116 -4.03 21.86 -8.07
C TYR A 116 -5.27 22.65 -7.68
N GLU A 117 -5.85 23.33 -8.66
CA GLU A 117 -7.15 24.01 -8.51
C GLU A 117 -8.07 23.55 -9.64
N GLU A 118 -9.27 23.09 -9.28
CA GLU A 118 -10.27 22.59 -10.25
C GLU A 118 -9.71 21.48 -11.18
N GLY A 119 -8.82 20.62 -10.66
CA GLY A 119 -8.21 19.51 -11.41
C GLY A 119 -7.06 19.91 -12.33
N LEU A 120 -6.63 21.19 -12.32
CA LEU A 120 -5.53 21.68 -13.15
C LEU A 120 -4.35 22.18 -12.32
N PRO A 121 -3.11 21.83 -12.68
CA PRO A 121 -1.91 22.38 -12.05
C PRO A 121 -1.70 23.84 -12.45
N ILE A 122 -1.56 24.72 -11.47
CA ILE A 122 -1.26 26.13 -11.70
C ILE A 122 -0.13 26.61 -10.78
N CYS A 123 0.72 27.48 -11.31
CA CYS A 123 1.70 28.19 -10.51
C CYS A 123 1.01 29.31 -9.74
N ARG A 124 1.15 29.29 -8.41
CA ARG A 124 0.62 30.31 -7.49
C ARG A 124 1.76 30.89 -6.67
N ASP A 125 1.72 32.21 -6.42
CA ASP A 125 2.62 32.83 -5.46
C ASP A 125 2.34 32.23 -4.07
N ALA A 126 3.38 31.67 -3.43
CA ALA A 126 3.26 30.99 -2.15
C ALA A 126 2.62 31.89 -1.07
N THR A 127 2.81 33.21 -1.16
CA THR A 127 2.23 34.19 -0.21
C THR A 127 0.73 34.44 -0.41
N THR A 128 0.17 33.96 -1.52
CA THR A 128 -1.26 34.10 -1.86
C THR A 128 -2.08 32.85 -1.59
N LEU A 129 -1.42 31.75 -1.20
CA LEU A 129 -2.12 30.53 -0.81
C LEU A 129 -3.05 30.79 0.37
N THR A 130 -4.16 30.07 0.39
CA THR A 130 -5.07 30.09 1.53
C THR A 130 -4.30 29.60 2.76
N PRO A 131 -4.17 30.42 3.82
CA PRO A 131 -3.45 29.99 5.01
C PRO A 131 -4.24 28.88 5.73
N PRO A 132 -3.55 27.97 6.43
CA PRO A 132 -4.23 26.96 7.25
C PRO A 132 -5.03 27.63 8.37
N ASP A 133 -6.21 27.09 8.67
CA ASP A 133 -7.04 27.49 9.81
C ASP A 133 -6.64 26.74 11.08
N ALA A 134 -6.15 25.51 10.92
CA ALA A 134 -5.66 24.63 11.96
C ALA A 134 -4.34 23.96 11.55
N CYS A 135 -3.58 23.46 12.52
CA CYS A 135 -2.43 22.61 12.25
C CYS A 135 -2.36 21.47 13.27
N ASP A 136 -1.56 20.45 12.93
CA ASP A 136 -1.34 19.29 13.77
C ASP A 136 0.13 18.87 13.70
N ILE A 137 0.75 18.70 14.87
CA ILE A 137 2.11 18.17 14.98
C ILE A 137 1.96 16.66 15.17
N SER A 138 2.64 15.87 14.34
CA SER A 138 2.63 14.42 14.45
C SER A 138 4.03 13.87 14.78
N PRO A 139 4.16 13.06 15.85
CA PRO A 139 3.12 12.73 16.84
C PRO A 139 2.82 13.93 17.77
N SER A 140 1.59 13.99 18.29
CA SER A 140 1.15 15.07 19.21
C SER A 140 1.78 14.96 20.60
N VAL A 141 2.29 13.78 20.94
CA VAL A 141 3.12 13.52 22.11
C VAL A 141 4.40 12.82 21.66
N MET A 142 5.54 13.40 22.00
CA MET A 142 6.86 12.87 21.70
C MET A 142 7.53 12.38 22.99
N TYR A 143 8.28 11.29 22.88
CA TYR A 143 9.07 10.73 23.97
C TYR A 143 10.53 10.69 23.52
N ILE A 144 11.39 11.45 24.19
CA ILE A 144 12.79 11.66 23.79
C ILE A 144 13.67 11.55 25.04
N SER A 145 14.90 11.05 24.96
CA SER A 145 15.85 11.12 26.06
C SER A 145 16.64 12.42 26.02
N ALA A 146 17.04 12.88 27.19
CA ALA A 146 17.92 14.03 27.34
C ALA A 146 19.18 13.89 26.46
N GLY A 147 19.45 14.92 25.66
CA GLY A 147 20.58 15.01 24.73
C GLY A 147 20.31 14.48 23.31
N SER A 148 19.13 13.91 23.07
CA SER A 148 18.76 13.36 21.75
C SER A 148 17.94 14.35 20.93
N THR A 149 17.87 14.09 19.63
CA THR A 149 17.12 14.87 18.64
C THR A 149 15.86 14.15 18.20
N ALA A 150 14.88 14.91 17.72
CA ALA A 150 13.75 14.38 16.96
C ALA A 150 13.32 15.42 15.92
N ASP A 151 12.92 14.95 14.74
CA ASP A 151 12.31 15.78 13.72
C ASP A 151 10.82 15.96 13.99
N MET A 152 10.32 17.16 13.68
CA MET A 152 8.91 17.49 13.83
C MET A 152 8.25 17.52 12.47
N LEU A 153 7.12 16.83 12.36
CA LEU A 153 6.31 16.86 11.16
C LEU A 153 4.98 17.55 11.46
N VAL A 154 4.58 18.50 10.60
CA VAL A 154 3.39 19.31 10.83
C VAL A 154 2.55 19.35 9.57
N THR A 155 1.24 19.16 9.74
CA THR A 155 0.26 19.33 8.67
C THR A 155 -0.60 20.56 8.95
N GLY A 156 -0.99 21.27 7.89
CA GLY A 156 -1.95 22.37 7.95
C GLY A 156 -3.28 21.96 7.32
N SER A 157 -4.39 22.40 7.91
CA SER A 157 -5.72 22.14 7.38
C SER A 157 -6.63 23.37 7.46
N LEU A 158 -7.60 23.43 6.56
CA LEU A 158 -8.70 24.39 6.59
C LEU A 158 -9.76 23.96 7.62
N ALA A 159 -10.68 24.86 7.95
CA ALA A 159 -11.81 24.56 8.85
C ALA A 159 -12.73 23.45 8.33
N SER A 160 -12.68 23.15 7.03
CA SER A 160 -13.39 22.03 6.41
C SER A 160 -12.74 20.67 6.66
N GLY A 161 -11.49 20.62 7.14
CA GLY A 161 -10.66 19.40 7.20
C GLY A 161 -9.83 19.16 5.93
N ALA A 162 -10.00 19.97 4.89
CA ALA A 162 -9.14 19.95 3.70
C ALA A 162 -7.69 20.29 4.09
N LEU A 163 -6.70 19.55 3.55
CA LEU A 163 -5.29 19.88 3.76
C LEU A 163 -4.94 21.18 3.04
N THR A 164 -3.94 21.90 3.58
CA THR A 164 -3.43 23.12 2.97
C THR A 164 -2.14 22.82 2.21
N PRO A 165 -2.08 23.07 0.89
CA PRO A 165 -0.90 22.75 0.08
C PRO A 165 0.30 23.59 0.51
N ASN A 166 1.49 22.99 0.51
CA ASN A 166 2.76 23.66 0.80
C ASN A 166 2.76 24.47 2.11
N ALA A 167 2.04 24.02 3.13
CA ALA A 167 1.97 24.71 4.41
C ALA A 167 3.33 24.68 5.13
N THR A 168 3.88 25.85 5.44
CA THR A 168 5.17 25.97 6.14
C THR A 168 4.99 26.48 7.57
N PHE A 169 5.80 25.98 8.50
CA PHE A 169 5.69 26.29 9.92
C PHE A 169 7.01 26.80 10.48
N THR A 170 6.91 27.59 11.55
CA THR A 170 8.04 27.96 12.39
C THR A 170 7.83 27.38 13.78
N PHE A 171 8.93 26.94 14.40
CA PHE A 171 8.88 26.21 15.65
C PHE A 171 9.48 27.01 16.80
N SER A 172 8.90 26.82 17.98
CA SER A 172 9.41 27.34 19.25
C SER A 172 9.16 26.32 20.35
N GLY A 173 10.05 26.24 21.33
CA GLY A 173 9.95 25.28 22.43
C GLY A 173 10.20 25.93 23.79
N ASP A 174 9.78 25.24 24.85
CA ASP A 174 10.11 25.60 26.24
C ASP A 174 11.63 25.51 26.51
N ASP A 175 12.09 26.01 27.66
CA ASP A 175 13.51 26.08 28.05
C ASP A 175 14.25 24.73 28.01
N ASN A 176 13.52 23.62 28.11
CA ASN A 176 14.06 22.26 28.05
C ASN A 176 14.30 21.76 26.62
N LEU A 177 13.93 22.55 25.60
CA LEU A 177 14.08 22.23 24.19
C LEU A 177 14.95 23.27 23.50
N THR A 178 15.91 22.82 22.70
CA THR A 178 16.56 23.65 21.69
C THR A 178 15.94 23.33 20.34
N VAL A 179 15.36 24.32 19.68
CA VAL A 179 14.73 24.17 18.36
C VAL A 179 15.66 24.76 17.30
N ALA A 180 15.99 23.96 16.29
CA ALA A 180 16.77 24.39 15.13
C ALA A 180 16.09 23.86 13.87
N ASP A 181 15.60 24.77 13.03
CA ASP A 181 14.77 24.45 11.87
C ASP A 181 13.56 23.59 12.29
N ASP A 182 13.50 22.33 11.83
CA ASP A 182 12.41 21.39 12.12
C ASP A 182 12.83 20.29 13.12
N THR A 183 14.03 20.39 13.69
CA THR A 183 14.58 19.43 14.65
C THR A 183 14.59 20.02 16.06
N ILE A 184 14.15 19.24 17.04
CA ILE A 184 14.29 19.57 18.47
C ILE A 184 15.42 18.77 19.10
N THR A 185 16.16 19.39 20.00
CA THR A 185 17.09 18.71 20.91
C THR A 185 16.57 18.83 22.33
N ALA A 186 16.34 17.70 22.98
CA ALA A 186 15.79 17.64 24.32
C ALA A 186 16.87 17.79 25.40
N SER A 187 16.55 18.48 26.50
CA SER A 187 17.39 18.59 27.69
C SER A 187 16.54 18.44 28.94
N CYS A 188 17.04 17.68 29.92
CA CYS A 188 16.34 17.49 31.19
C CYS A 188 17.38 17.34 32.30
N ASP A 189 17.35 18.27 33.25
CA ASP A 189 18.19 18.23 34.44
C ASP A 189 17.48 17.43 35.54
N GLY A 190 17.91 16.19 35.78
CA GLY A 190 17.39 15.40 36.90
C GLY A 190 17.30 13.90 36.62
N THR A 191 16.59 13.21 37.51
CA THR A 191 16.29 11.76 37.42
C THR A 191 14.81 11.50 37.19
N GLU A 192 13.98 12.55 37.11
CA GLU A 192 12.56 12.47 36.79
C GLU A 192 12.35 12.91 35.34
N ILE A 193 11.25 12.47 34.73
CA ILE A 193 10.86 12.88 33.37
C ILE A 193 10.54 14.36 33.37
N CYS A 194 11.14 15.13 32.47
CA CYS A 194 10.76 16.51 32.24
C CYS A 194 9.67 16.58 31.17
N THR A 195 8.68 17.44 31.34
CA THR A 195 7.72 17.75 30.28
C THR A 195 8.04 19.12 29.70
N ALA A 196 8.03 19.22 28.38
CA ALA A 196 8.18 20.45 27.63
C ALA A 196 7.09 20.53 26.57
N THR A 197 6.80 21.75 26.10
CA THR A 197 5.87 21.99 25.00
C THR A 197 6.66 22.52 23.81
N VAL A 198 6.36 21.98 22.63
CA VAL A 198 6.78 22.57 21.37
C VAL A 198 5.56 23.15 20.65
N THR A 199 5.72 24.33 20.07
CA THR A 199 4.67 25.07 19.38
C THR A 199 5.08 25.30 17.94
N ALA A 200 4.26 24.81 17.01
CA ALA A 200 4.34 25.16 15.60
C ALA A 200 3.39 26.32 15.30
N THR A 201 3.86 27.30 14.53
CA THR A 201 3.07 28.44 14.07
C THR A 201 3.18 28.54 12.56
N ALA A 202 2.04 28.56 11.87
CA ALA A 202 2.00 28.68 10.42
C ALA A 202 2.67 29.99 9.97
N SER A 203 3.49 29.91 8.92
CA SER A 203 4.18 31.06 8.36
C SER A 203 3.21 32.05 7.69
N LEU A 204 2.08 31.53 7.22
CA LEU A 204 0.96 32.28 6.66
C LEU A 204 -0.29 32.05 7.53
N GLY A 205 -0.97 33.13 7.89
CA GLY A 205 -2.17 33.07 8.73
C GLY A 205 -1.89 33.09 10.22
N THR A 206 -2.75 32.44 11.00
CA THR A 206 -2.71 32.43 12.48
C THR A 206 -2.82 31.04 13.09
N ALA A 207 -2.81 29.97 12.29
CA ALA A 207 -2.85 28.61 12.82
C ALA A 207 -1.62 28.35 13.69
N SER A 208 -1.86 27.77 14.86
CA SER A 208 -0.82 27.33 15.78
C SER A 208 -1.29 26.11 16.53
N CYS A 209 -0.39 25.17 16.74
CA CYS A 209 -0.61 23.88 17.36
C CYS A 209 0.58 23.55 18.26
N THR A 210 0.33 22.70 19.25
CA THR A 210 1.32 22.35 20.26
C THR A 210 1.42 20.85 20.40
N ALA A 211 2.63 20.34 20.60
CA ALA A 211 2.89 18.97 20.99
C ALA A 211 3.59 18.93 22.35
N THR A 212 3.33 17.86 23.10
CA THR A 212 3.97 17.61 24.38
C THR A 212 5.21 16.76 24.16
N VAL A 213 6.35 17.17 24.71
CA VAL A 213 7.61 16.42 24.69
C VAL A 213 7.91 15.93 26.10
N ASN A 214 7.87 14.62 26.29
CA ASN A 214 8.28 13.96 27.52
C ASN A 214 9.73 13.53 27.39
N ILE A 215 10.59 14.13 28.22
CA ILE A 215 12.03 14.00 28.16
C ILE A 215 12.49 13.04 29.26
N TYR A 216 12.87 11.83 28.86
CA TYR A 216 13.42 10.85 29.77
C TYR A 216 14.85 11.21 30.17
N PRO A 217 15.23 11.05 31.46
CA PRO A 217 16.61 11.24 31.88
C PRO A 217 17.51 10.19 31.21
N ALA A 218 18.79 10.52 31.07
CA ALA A 218 19.78 9.57 30.54
C ALA A 218 19.94 8.36 31.47
N VAL A 219 20.05 7.16 30.90
CA VAL A 219 20.28 5.93 31.66
C VAL A 219 21.72 5.90 32.15
N ALA A 220 21.92 5.50 33.42
CA ALA A 220 23.27 5.32 33.96
C ALA A 220 24.00 4.21 33.18
N ALA A 221 25.30 4.40 32.91
CA ALA A 221 26.07 3.47 32.06
C ALA A 221 26.13 2.00 32.55
N GLY A 222 25.81 1.75 33.82
CA GLY A 222 25.73 0.39 34.38
C GLY A 222 24.34 -0.25 34.29
N ASP A 223 23.31 0.54 33.98
CA ASP A 223 21.91 0.15 34.05
C ASP A 223 21.35 -0.12 32.66
N PHE A 224 20.33 -0.98 32.59
CA PHE A 224 19.56 -1.22 31.38
C PHE A 224 18.12 -0.75 31.59
N ARG A 225 17.60 0.10 30.71
CA ARG A 225 16.20 0.53 30.73
C ARG A 225 15.44 -0.02 29.52
N VAL A 226 14.23 -0.50 29.78
CA VAL A 226 13.21 -0.72 28.76
C VAL A 226 12.07 0.25 29.01
N THR A 227 11.57 0.86 27.94
CA THR A 227 10.32 1.63 27.96
C THR A 227 9.37 1.03 26.96
N VAL A 228 8.14 0.77 27.39
CA VAL A 228 7.11 0.14 26.56
C VAL A 228 6.06 1.18 26.19
N PHE A 229 5.72 1.24 24.91
CA PHE A 229 4.71 2.13 24.35
C PHE A 229 3.64 1.33 23.61
N ASP A 230 2.43 1.87 23.62
CA ASP A 230 1.38 1.48 22.67
C ASP A 230 1.73 2.06 21.29
N SER A 231 1.81 1.23 20.25
CA SER A 231 2.19 1.66 18.89
C SER A 231 1.12 2.53 18.20
N GLU A 232 -0.13 2.49 18.66
CA GLU A 232 -1.23 3.21 17.99
C GLU A 232 -1.35 4.65 18.50
N ASN A 233 -1.34 4.83 19.82
CA ASN A 233 -1.48 6.15 20.45
C ASN A 233 -0.17 6.71 21.03
N HIS A 234 0.92 5.94 20.90
CA HIS A 234 2.27 6.25 21.38
C HIS A 234 2.39 6.45 22.90
N SER A 235 1.35 6.11 23.69
CA SER A 235 1.36 6.33 25.14
C SER A 235 2.17 5.26 25.88
N PRO A 236 2.77 5.58 27.04
CA PRO A 236 3.51 4.62 27.84
C PRO A 236 2.59 3.52 28.39
N LEU A 237 3.00 2.28 28.24
CA LEU A 237 2.23 1.12 28.66
C LEU A 237 2.63 0.68 30.08
N ALA A 238 1.88 1.15 31.06
CA ALA A 238 2.03 0.76 32.45
C ALA A 238 1.53 -0.67 32.70
N GLY A 239 2.16 -1.39 33.64
CA GLY A 239 1.71 -2.74 34.01
C GLY A 239 2.13 -3.86 33.06
N ALA A 240 2.88 -3.56 31.99
CA ALA A 240 3.41 -4.58 31.08
C ALA A 240 4.47 -5.44 31.79
N LYS A 241 4.39 -6.77 31.62
CA LYS A 241 5.38 -7.69 32.16
C LYS A 241 6.61 -7.66 31.26
N VAL A 242 7.73 -7.21 31.79
CA VAL A 242 9.02 -7.20 31.10
C VAL A 242 9.88 -8.35 31.61
N VAL A 243 10.57 -9.03 30.72
CA VAL A 243 11.42 -10.18 31.05
C VAL A 243 12.79 -9.98 30.44
N GLY A 244 13.79 -9.81 31.29
CA GLY A 244 15.18 -9.76 30.89
C GLY A 244 15.82 -11.15 30.99
N VAL A 245 16.39 -11.64 29.90
CA VAL A 245 17.17 -12.89 29.89
C VAL A 245 18.64 -12.55 30.11
N LEU A 246 19.22 -13.07 31.19
CA LEU A 246 20.62 -12.82 31.53
C LEU A 246 21.57 -13.74 30.77
N THR A 247 22.87 -13.39 30.71
CA THR A 247 23.90 -14.21 30.02
C THR A 247 24.06 -15.61 30.58
N ASP A 248 23.62 -15.87 31.81
CA ASP A 248 23.61 -17.21 32.43
C ASP A 248 22.31 -18.00 32.17
N GLY A 249 21.38 -17.43 31.39
CA GLY A 249 20.06 -17.99 31.07
C GLY A 249 18.99 -17.71 32.13
N THR A 250 19.30 -17.01 33.22
CA THR A 250 18.31 -16.62 34.22
C THR A 250 17.33 -15.60 33.63
N LYS A 251 16.03 -15.79 33.89
CA LYS A 251 14.97 -14.86 33.50
C LYS A 251 14.62 -13.98 34.71
N ASP A 252 14.74 -12.67 34.57
CA ASP A 252 14.30 -11.69 35.55
C ASP A 252 13.03 -10.99 35.05
N SER A 253 11.90 -11.25 35.71
CA SER A 253 10.59 -10.75 35.30
C SER A 253 10.12 -9.65 36.24
N GLN A 254 9.69 -8.55 35.64
CA GLN A 254 9.35 -7.30 36.31
C GLN A 254 8.14 -6.67 35.61
N THR A 255 7.68 -5.52 36.11
CA THR A 255 6.53 -4.81 35.54
C THR A 255 6.89 -3.34 35.33
N THR A 256 6.43 -2.77 34.21
CA THR A 256 6.61 -1.35 33.92
C THR A 256 5.85 -0.47 34.91
N GLY A 257 6.41 0.70 35.24
CA GLY A 257 5.76 1.73 36.04
C GLY A 257 4.68 2.50 35.28
N ASP A 258 4.11 3.53 35.91
CA ASP A 258 3.09 4.40 35.31
C ASP A 258 3.61 5.16 34.07
N ASP A 259 4.92 5.31 33.94
CA ASP A 259 5.62 5.90 32.80
C ASP A 259 6.02 4.87 31.75
N GLY A 260 5.57 3.61 31.86
CA GLY A 260 5.88 2.55 30.92
C GLY A 260 7.33 2.06 31.02
N THR A 261 8.11 2.48 32.03
CA THR A 261 9.52 2.11 32.15
C THR A 261 9.76 1.01 33.16
N TYR A 262 10.84 0.25 32.92
CA TYR A 262 11.52 -0.53 33.95
C TYR A 262 13.04 -0.45 33.75
N THR A 263 13.80 -0.38 34.85
CA THR A 263 15.27 -0.29 34.80
C THR A 263 15.92 -1.40 35.64
N TRP A 264 16.71 -2.25 34.99
CA TRP A 264 17.59 -3.22 35.65
C TRP A 264 18.91 -2.55 36.06
N THR A 265 19.09 -2.33 37.36
CA THR A 265 20.31 -1.72 37.90
C THR A 265 21.52 -2.65 37.78
N GLY A 266 22.62 -2.18 37.19
CA GLY A 266 23.87 -2.92 37.08
C GLY A 266 23.87 -4.04 36.02
N GLN A 267 22.87 -4.11 35.14
CA GLN A 267 22.70 -5.19 34.17
C GLN A 267 22.96 -4.80 32.70
N ALA A 268 23.49 -3.60 32.42
CA ALA A 268 23.69 -3.09 31.06
C ALA A 268 24.39 -4.07 30.09
N ASN A 269 25.33 -4.88 30.58
CA ASN A 269 26.10 -5.85 29.78
C ASN A 269 25.73 -7.31 30.04
N ASN A 270 24.65 -7.56 30.78
CA ASN A 270 24.28 -8.91 31.21
C ASN A 270 22.98 -9.40 30.57
N LEU A 271 22.27 -8.58 29.81
CA LEU A 271 21.03 -8.96 29.13
C LEU A 271 21.32 -9.44 27.71
N THR A 272 20.83 -10.62 27.37
CA THR A 272 20.90 -11.21 26.02
C THR A 272 19.61 -11.05 25.25
N ALA A 273 18.48 -10.90 25.93
CA ALA A 273 17.18 -10.60 25.32
C ALA A 273 16.29 -9.85 26.30
N VAL A 274 15.36 -9.07 25.77
CA VAL A 274 14.31 -8.38 26.54
C VAL A 274 12.97 -8.64 25.86
N SER A 275 12.03 -9.21 26.61
CA SER A 275 10.67 -9.51 26.15
C SER A 275 9.63 -8.68 26.91
N VAL A 276 8.55 -8.34 26.23
CA VAL A 276 7.37 -7.65 26.78
C VAL A 276 6.15 -8.52 26.54
N PHE A 277 5.46 -8.85 27.62
CA PHE A 277 4.24 -9.65 27.62
C PHE A 277 3.11 -8.84 28.25
N HIS A 278 1.99 -8.72 27.54
CA HIS A 278 0.79 -8.06 28.02
C HIS A 278 -0.44 -8.72 27.39
N THR A 279 -1.51 -8.92 28.16
CA THR A 279 -2.67 -9.72 27.72
C THR A 279 -3.52 -9.02 26.66
N GLY A 280 -3.62 -7.69 26.69
CA GLY A 280 -4.34 -6.90 25.68
C GLY A 280 -3.51 -6.46 24.47
N TYR A 281 -2.26 -6.91 24.34
CA TYR A 281 -1.34 -6.45 23.29
C TYR A 281 -0.58 -7.61 22.67
N ASN A 282 -0.03 -7.36 21.49
CA ASN A 282 0.95 -8.23 20.88
C ASN A 282 2.20 -8.33 21.77
N TRP A 283 2.91 -9.44 21.69
CA TRP A 283 4.16 -9.62 22.41
C TRP A 283 5.32 -9.16 21.55
N GLN A 284 6.35 -8.63 22.22
CA GLN A 284 7.53 -8.11 21.55
C GLN A 284 8.77 -8.62 22.27
N THR A 285 9.77 -9.08 21.52
CA THR A 285 11.08 -9.44 22.07
C THR A 285 12.17 -8.84 21.22
N PHE A 286 13.14 -8.18 21.85
CA PHE A 286 14.40 -7.81 21.23
C PHE A 286 15.49 -8.77 21.71
N TYR A 287 16.01 -9.57 20.78
CA TYR A 287 17.15 -10.43 21.01
C TYR A 287 18.43 -9.65 20.70
N ALA A 288 19.40 -9.67 21.62
CA ALA A 288 20.65 -8.94 21.54
C ALA A 288 20.48 -7.45 21.13
N PRO A 289 19.74 -6.64 21.91
CA PRO A 289 19.35 -5.28 21.52
C PRO A 289 20.51 -4.29 21.32
N GLY A 290 21.72 -4.60 21.80
CA GLY A 290 22.94 -3.79 21.59
C GLY A 290 22.97 -2.40 22.26
N SER A 291 21.83 -1.88 22.73
CA SER A 291 21.68 -0.66 23.53
C SER A 291 21.30 -1.00 24.98
N ASN A 292 21.69 -0.14 25.93
CA ASN A 292 21.26 -0.23 27.33
C ASN A 292 19.99 0.60 27.63
N ASP A 293 19.43 1.24 26.61
CA ASP A 293 18.20 2.03 26.70
C ASP A 293 17.37 1.75 25.44
N VAL A 294 16.28 1.01 25.61
CA VAL A 294 15.47 0.52 24.49
C VAL A 294 14.01 0.97 24.61
N ALA A 295 13.40 1.28 23.48
CA ALA A 295 11.97 1.55 23.36
C ALA A 295 11.30 0.39 22.61
N MET A 296 10.25 -0.17 23.20
CA MET A 296 9.48 -1.27 22.61
C MET A 296 8.06 -0.78 22.34
N TYR A 297 7.65 -0.80 21.07
CA TYR A 297 6.32 -0.44 20.63
C TYR A 297 5.51 -1.71 20.43
N THR A 298 4.37 -1.79 21.10
CA THR A 298 3.47 -2.94 20.99
C THR A 298 2.07 -2.50 20.60
N THR A 299 1.48 -3.23 19.66
CA THR A 299 0.14 -2.97 19.14
C THR A 299 -0.90 -3.69 20.01
N ALA A 300 -2.00 -3.01 20.31
CA ALA A 300 -3.13 -3.65 20.96
C ALA A 300 -3.64 -4.83 20.10
N ILE A 301 -4.08 -5.90 20.74
CA ILE A 301 -4.75 -6.99 20.01
C ILE A 301 -6.07 -6.42 19.47
N PRO A 302 -6.33 -6.48 18.15
CA PRO A 302 -7.56 -5.94 17.58
C PRO A 302 -8.79 -6.56 18.24
N ASP A 303 -9.75 -5.72 18.64
CA ASP A 303 -11.06 -6.18 19.05
C ASP A 303 -11.88 -6.47 17.79
N GLU A 304 -12.07 -7.75 17.45
CA GLU A 304 -12.84 -8.18 16.27
C GLU A 304 -14.30 -7.70 16.28
N SER A 305 -14.83 -7.35 17.46
CA SER A 305 -16.16 -6.77 17.58
C SER A 305 -16.18 -5.27 17.25
N LYS A 306 -15.02 -4.69 16.93
CA LYS A 306 -14.85 -3.27 16.62
C LYS A 306 -14.25 -3.06 15.25
N VAL A 307 -14.60 -1.92 14.66
CA VAL A 307 -14.17 -1.54 13.33
C VAL A 307 -14.30 -0.04 13.12
N ALA A 308 -13.37 0.53 12.38
CA ALA A 308 -13.40 1.92 11.93
C ALA A 308 -13.35 1.97 10.40
N GLY A 309 -14.04 2.93 9.80
CA GLY A 309 -14.15 3.00 8.34
C GLY A 309 -15.07 4.09 7.83
N VAL A 310 -15.14 4.17 6.50
CA VAL A 310 -15.97 5.12 5.75
C VAL A 310 -16.67 4.37 4.62
N LYS A 311 -17.90 4.78 4.32
CA LYS A 311 -18.68 4.25 3.21
C LYS A 311 -19.16 5.36 2.30
N GLY A 312 -19.53 5.04 1.06
CA GLY A 312 -20.04 6.06 0.16
C GLY A 312 -20.18 5.60 -1.28
N LYS A 313 -20.30 6.57 -2.17
CA LYS A 313 -20.39 6.38 -3.62
C LYS A 313 -19.39 7.25 -4.36
N PHE A 314 -19.09 6.86 -5.59
CA PHE A 314 -18.28 7.65 -6.51
C PHE A 314 -19.16 8.55 -7.36
N ASN A 315 -18.70 9.77 -7.57
CA ASN A 315 -19.23 10.68 -8.58
C ASN A 315 -18.35 10.60 -9.84
N TYR A 316 -18.94 10.12 -10.92
CA TYR A 316 -18.28 9.97 -12.22
C TYR A 316 -18.62 11.10 -13.21
N ASP A 317 -19.20 12.21 -12.75
CA ASP A 317 -19.60 13.31 -13.63
C ASP A 317 -18.39 14.06 -14.21
N ASN A 318 -17.28 14.11 -13.45
CA ASN A 318 -16.08 14.87 -13.78
C ASN A 318 -14.88 14.01 -14.25
N VAL A 319 -15.08 12.71 -14.48
CA VAL A 319 -14.01 11.84 -14.97
C VAL A 319 -13.68 12.15 -16.43
N HIS A 320 -12.39 12.04 -16.78
CA HIS A 320 -11.87 12.30 -18.13
C HIS A 320 -12.05 11.12 -19.07
N THR A 321 -12.42 9.96 -18.53
CA THR A 321 -12.66 8.72 -19.29
C THR A 321 -14.09 8.59 -19.80
N LEU A 322 -14.27 7.84 -20.88
CA LEU A 322 -15.58 7.62 -21.52
C LEU A 322 -15.86 6.12 -21.67
N GLY A 323 -17.08 5.72 -21.39
CA GLY A 323 -17.50 4.33 -21.46
C GLY A 323 -18.86 4.10 -20.80
N GLU A 324 -19.40 2.91 -21.03
CA GLU A 324 -20.68 2.48 -20.44
C GLU A 324 -20.50 1.88 -19.05
N ILE A 325 -19.31 1.34 -18.74
CA ILE A 325 -19.01 0.74 -17.45
C ILE A 325 -18.37 1.79 -16.56
N LYS A 326 -18.84 1.95 -15.32
CA LYS A 326 -18.19 2.79 -14.31
C LYS A 326 -17.51 1.88 -13.29
N LEU A 327 -16.24 2.13 -13.03
CA LEU A 327 -15.44 1.37 -12.08
C LEU A 327 -14.73 2.34 -11.15
N GLY A 328 -14.78 2.06 -9.86
CA GLY A 328 -14.09 2.84 -8.83
C GLY A 328 -13.52 1.93 -7.77
N LEU A 329 -12.39 2.34 -7.21
CA LEU A 329 -11.72 1.70 -6.09
C LEU A 329 -11.40 2.80 -5.08
N ALA A 330 -11.68 2.54 -3.80
CA ALA A 330 -11.30 3.42 -2.71
C ALA A 330 -10.54 2.63 -1.65
N GLY A 331 -9.70 3.34 -0.91
CA GLY A 331 -8.99 2.83 0.27
C GLY A 331 -8.63 3.97 1.20
N THR A 332 -8.27 3.66 2.44
CA THR A 332 -7.69 4.67 3.34
C THR A 332 -6.18 4.77 3.14
N SER A 333 -5.59 5.85 3.62
CA SER A 333 -4.15 5.98 3.73
C SER A 333 -3.59 4.81 4.55
N ILE A 334 -2.44 4.31 4.11
CA ILE A 334 -1.72 3.24 4.79
C ILE A 334 -1.02 3.86 5.98
N ALA A 335 -1.63 3.71 7.15
CA ALA A 335 -1.04 4.08 8.42
C ALA A 335 -0.13 2.95 8.91
N GLY A 336 0.91 3.31 9.65
CA GLY A 336 1.77 2.34 10.32
C GLY A 336 2.83 1.69 9.44
N ASN A 337 3.18 0.46 9.82
CA ASN A 337 4.33 -0.25 9.29
C ASN A 337 3.97 -0.99 8.00
N ILE A 338 4.60 -0.60 6.90
CA ILE A 338 4.53 -1.25 5.57
C ILE A 338 4.89 -2.75 5.61
N THR A 339 5.52 -3.25 6.67
CA THR A 339 5.74 -4.70 6.88
C THR A 339 4.45 -5.47 7.14
N GLU A 340 3.37 -4.78 7.50
CA GLU A 340 2.03 -5.34 7.73
C GLU A 340 1.09 -5.05 6.55
N LEU A 341 1.62 -4.70 5.37
CA LEU A 341 0.80 -4.39 4.22
C LEU A 341 -0.02 -5.62 3.79
N ASN A 342 -1.32 -5.57 4.01
CA ASN A 342 -2.30 -6.54 3.53
C ASN A 342 -3.04 -5.96 2.32
N PHE A 343 -3.32 -6.80 1.31
CA PHE A 343 -4.14 -6.43 0.17
C PHE A 343 -5.55 -5.95 0.56
N GLU A 344 -6.09 -6.44 1.67
CA GLU A 344 -7.36 -5.97 2.22
C GLU A 344 -7.30 -4.49 2.64
N THR A 345 -6.14 -4.00 3.10
CA THR A 345 -5.95 -2.57 3.40
C THR A 345 -5.97 -1.71 2.13
N LEU A 346 -5.57 -2.28 0.98
CA LEU A 346 -5.55 -1.59 -0.31
C LEU A 346 -6.89 -1.65 -1.05
N LEU A 347 -7.57 -2.80 -1.01
CA LEU A 347 -8.76 -3.08 -1.83
C LEU A 347 -10.06 -3.12 -1.02
N GLY A 348 -9.97 -3.15 0.31
CA GLY A 348 -11.06 -3.48 1.22
C GLY A 348 -11.14 -4.98 1.51
N GLU A 349 -11.87 -5.35 2.56
CA GLU A 349 -12.12 -6.75 2.91
C GLU A 349 -12.89 -7.44 1.76
N VAL A 350 -12.63 -8.72 1.52
CA VAL A 350 -13.42 -9.47 0.53
C VAL A 350 -14.74 -9.87 1.17
N ALA A 351 -15.85 -9.44 0.58
CA ALA A 351 -17.17 -9.68 1.12
C ALA A 351 -18.16 -10.23 0.09
N ASP A 352 -19.00 -11.15 0.56
CA ASP A 352 -20.14 -11.68 -0.19
C ASP A 352 -21.08 -10.54 -0.57
N THR A 353 -21.11 -10.23 -1.87
CA THR A 353 -21.90 -9.13 -2.45
C THR A 353 -22.93 -9.68 -3.43
N PRO A 354 -24.22 -9.28 -3.32
CA PRO A 354 -25.24 -9.67 -4.27
C PRO A 354 -25.05 -8.92 -5.59
N VAL A 355 -24.88 -9.66 -6.67
CA VAL A 355 -24.74 -9.14 -8.03
C VAL A 355 -25.86 -9.69 -8.88
N ASN A 356 -26.53 -8.80 -9.62
CA ASN A 356 -27.54 -9.18 -10.59
C ASN A 356 -27.27 -8.44 -11.89
N ILE A 357 -26.74 -9.15 -12.89
CA ILE A 357 -26.48 -8.59 -14.22
C ILE A 357 -27.50 -9.17 -15.20
N GLU A 358 -28.44 -8.34 -15.66
CA GLU A 358 -29.48 -8.77 -16.58
C GLU A 358 -28.87 -9.40 -17.85
N GLY A 359 -29.23 -10.66 -18.10
CA GLY A 359 -28.77 -11.42 -19.27
C GLY A 359 -27.46 -12.18 -19.09
N LEU A 360 -26.76 -12.00 -17.96
CA LEU A 360 -25.60 -12.83 -17.58
C LEU A 360 -25.91 -13.73 -16.38
N THR A 361 -26.45 -13.17 -15.30
CA THR A 361 -26.83 -13.96 -14.11
C THR A 361 -28.27 -14.47 -14.23
N GLN A 362 -28.59 -15.58 -13.58
CA GLN A 362 -29.97 -16.11 -13.52
C GLN A 362 -30.73 -15.55 -12.31
N GLY A 363 -30.55 -14.27 -12.01
CA GLY A 363 -31.05 -13.59 -10.83
C GLY A 363 -29.93 -12.99 -9.99
N GLU A 364 -30.22 -12.73 -8.72
CA GLU A 364 -29.23 -12.30 -7.74
C GLU A 364 -28.33 -13.49 -7.37
N GLU A 365 -27.04 -13.35 -7.65
CA GLU A 365 -25.99 -14.32 -7.32
C GLU A 365 -24.99 -13.65 -6.37
N ILE A 366 -24.46 -14.40 -5.41
CA ILE A 366 -23.51 -13.87 -4.43
C ILE A 366 -22.10 -14.06 -4.98
N PHE A 367 -21.33 -12.97 -5.04
CA PHE A 367 -19.92 -13.01 -5.44
C PHE A 367 -19.04 -12.36 -4.38
N PRO A 368 -17.88 -12.96 -4.06
CA PRO A 368 -16.90 -12.34 -3.19
C PRO A 368 -16.22 -11.19 -3.94
N LEU A 369 -16.48 -9.96 -3.51
CA LEU A 369 -15.89 -8.75 -4.10
C LEU A 369 -15.22 -7.91 -3.02
N PRO A 370 -14.10 -7.22 -3.32
CA PRO A 370 -13.50 -6.28 -2.38
C PRO A 370 -14.48 -5.17 -1.98
N SER A 371 -14.54 -4.84 -0.69
CA SER A 371 -15.48 -3.87 -0.15
C SER A 371 -15.24 -2.46 -0.68
N GLY A 372 -14.00 -2.10 -1.03
CA GLY A 372 -13.62 -0.81 -1.60
C GLY A 372 -13.97 -0.61 -3.08
N LEU A 373 -14.36 -1.68 -3.78
CA LEU A 373 -14.72 -1.64 -5.21
C LEU A 373 -16.15 -1.10 -5.42
N ALA A 374 -16.39 -0.31 -6.45
CA ALA A 374 -17.73 -0.03 -6.98
C ALA A 374 -17.76 -0.26 -8.49
N PHE A 375 -18.89 -0.77 -8.98
CA PHE A 375 -19.07 -1.18 -10.36
C PHE A 375 -20.51 -0.92 -10.82
N GLU A 376 -20.66 -0.20 -11.93
CA GLU A 376 -21.95 0.09 -12.57
C GLU A 376 -21.89 -0.22 -14.07
N VAL A 377 -22.98 -0.75 -14.63
CA VAL A 377 -23.13 -0.94 -16.08
C VAL A 377 -24.22 -0.02 -16.59
N GLY A 378 -23.84 0.99 -17.36
CA GLY A 378 -24.71 2.09 -17.77
C GLY A 378 -25.13 2.92 -16.56
N ASN A 379 -26.41 2.82 -16.21
CA ASN A 379 -26.98 3.43 -15.00
C ASN A 379 -27.54 2.38 -14.03
N GLU A 380 -27.32 1.09 -14.31
CA GLU A 380 -27.73 0.00 -13.43
C GLU A 380 -26.55 -0.33 -12.52
N PRO A 381 -26.69 -0.08 -11.20
CA PRO A 381 -25.63 -0.39 -10.26
C PRO A 381 -25.55 -1.90 -10.04
N ILE A 382 -24.35 -2.45 -10.18
CA ILE A 382 -24.07 -3.83 -9.78
C ILE A 382 -23.61 -3.84 -8.34
N LYS A 383 -22.70 -2.92 -8.00
CA LYS A 383 -22.31 -2.55 -6.64
C LYS A 383 -22.03 -1.05 -6.64
N ASP A 384 -22.97 -0.24 -6.14
CA ASP A 384 -22.85 1.23 -6.22
C ASP A 384 -22.07 1.87 -5.07
N SER A 385 -21.89 1.15 -3.97
CA SER A 385 -21.23 1.65 -2.78
C SER A 385 -19.90 0.97 -2.51
N PHE A 386 -18.97 1.78 -2.01
CA PHE A 386 -17.74 1.28 -1.40
C PHE A 386 -17.89 1.30 0.12
N VAL A 387 -17.18 0.40 0.77
CA VAL A 387 -16.88 0.44 2.21
C VAL A 387 -15.41 0.19 2.35
N VAL A 388 -14.72 1.07 3.05
CA VAL A 388 -13.29 0.92 3.32
C VAL A 388 -13.05 0.97 4.81
N PHE A 389 -12.19 0.08 5.27
CA PHE A 389 -11.74 0.01 6.64
C PHE A 389 -10.41 0.68 6.77
N GLY A 390 -10.15 1.24 7.94
CA GLY A 390 -8.87 1.82 8.26
C GLY A 390 -8.67 1.87 9.76
N ASP A 391 -7.43 2.09 10.16
CA ASP A 391 -7.10 2.31 11.57
C ASP A 391 -7.81 3.57 12.10
N PRO A 392 -8.23 3.58 13.36
CA PRO A 392 -8.89 4.72 13.95
C PRO A 392 -7.98 5.97 14.01
N GLY A 393 -8.62 7.13 14.14
CA GLY A 393 -7.98 8.44 14.11
C GLY A 393 -7.99 9.09 12.74
N ARG A 394 -7.14 10.10 12.56
CA ARG A 394 -7.10 10.91 11.35
C ARG A 394 -6.57 10.12 10.16
N ARG A 395 -7.38 9.99 9.11
CA ARG A 395 -7.01 9.28 7.88
C ARG A 395 -7.41 10.08 6.65
N ILE A 396 -6.81 9.70 5.54
CA ILE A 396 -7.13 10.25 4.23
C ILE A 396 -7.74 9.12 3.42
N LEU A 397 -8.89 9.37 2.81
CA LEU A 397 -9.46 8.46 1.83
C LEU A 397 -8.90 8.81 0.46
N TRP A 398 -8.36 7.82 -0.23
CA TRP A 398 -7.98 7.94 -1.63
C TRP A 398 -8.93 7.11 -2.47
N ALA A 399 -9.04 7.48 -3.74
CA ALA A 399 -9.89 6.80 -4.69
C ALA A 399 -9.32 6.92 -6.09
N MET A 400 -9.50 5.86 -6.89
CA MET A 400 -9.22 5.83 -8.31
C MET A 400 -10.44 5.27 -9.05
N GLY A 401 -10.87 5.91 -10.13
CA GLY A 401 -11.99 5.41 -10.90
C GLY A 401 -12.19 6.10 -12.24
N GLY A 402 -13.04 5.52 -13.08
CA GLY A 402 -13.30 6.02 -14.41
C GLY A 402 -14.41 5.27 -15.13
N LYS A 403 -14.62 5.63 -16.40
CA LYS A 403 -15.54 4.98 -17.32
C LYS A 403 -14.78 4.16 -18.34
N VAL A 404 -15.16 2.90 -18.51
CA VAL A 404 -14.55 1.95 -19.44
C VAL A 404 -15.58 1.47 -20.46
N LYS A 405 -15.15 1.24 -21.70
CA LYS A 405 -16.03 0.75 -22.76
C LYS A 405 -16.33 -0.73 -22.55
N LEU A 406 -17.57 -1.15 -22.78
CA LEU A 406 -17.96 -2.56 -22.65
C LEU A 406 -17.12 -3.51 -23.51
N ALA A 407 -16.68 -3.04 -24.69
CA ALA A 407 -15.83 -3.83 -25.59
C ALA A 407 -14.45 -4.16 -25.00
N GLU A 408 -13.94 -3.32 -24.09
CA GLU A 408 -12.63 -3.51 -23.46
C GLU A 408 -12.72 -4.44 -22.24
N VAL A 409 -13.90 -4.53 -21.61
CA VAL A 409 -14.15 -5.35 -20.40
C VAL A 409 -14.84 -6.69 -20.73
N GLY A 410 -15.32 -6.88 -21.96
CA GLY A 410 -16.08 -8.07 -22.35
C GLY A 410 -15.32 -9.39 -22.14
N GLY A 411 -14.00 -9.39 -22.32
CA GLY A 411 -13.13 -10.54 -22.01
C GLY A 411 -13.10 -10.85 -20.51
N ILE A 412 -13.02 -9.82 -19.67
CA ILE A 412 -12.97 -9.91 -18.21
C ILE A 412 -14.28 -10.47 -17.67
N ILE A 413 -15.40 -9.89 -18.10
CA ILE A 413 -16.75 -10.35 -17.71
C ILE A 413 -16.97 -11.81 -18.12
N SER A 414 -16.46 -12.21 -19.28
CA SER A 414 -16.58 -13.60 -19.74
C SER A 414 -15.75 -14.60 -18.92
N GLN A 415 -14.61 -14.17 -18.36
CA GLN A 415 -13.82 -15.01 -17.44
C GLN A 415 -14.55 -15.17 -16.10
N VAL A 416 -15.08 -14.07 -15.56
CA VAL A 416 -15.83 -14.06 -14.29
C VAL A 416 -17.13 -14.89 -14.37
N ALA A 417 -17.83 -14.87 -15.51
CA ALA A 417 -19.13 -15.53 -15.66
C ALA A 417 -19.05 -17.05 -15.97
N VAL A 418 -17.90 -17.58 -16.36
CA VAL A 418 -17.78 -18.97 -16.87
C VAL A 418 -17.27 -19.95 -15.80
N THR A 419 -16.58 -19.49 -14.78
CA THR A 419 -16.12 -20.32 -13.66
C THR A 419 -17.14 -20.24 -12.52
N GLY A 420 -18.02 -21.24 -12.40
CA GLY A 420 -18.86 -21.42 -11.19
C GLY A 420 -18.07 -21.88 -9.96
N GLU A 421 -16.77 -21.60 -9.93
CA GLU A 421 -15.78 -21.89 -8.90
C GLU A 421 -15.07 -20.56 -8.57
N ASP A 422 -14.53 -20.44 -7.36
CA ASP A 422 -14.00 -19.22 -6.72
C ASP A 422 -13.37 -18.21 -7.69
N ILE A 423 -13.91 -16.99 -7.73
CA ILE A 423 -13.33 -15.89 -8.53
C ILE A 423 -11.92 -15.62 -8.00
N ASN A 424 -10.94 -15.81 -8.87
CA ASN A 424 -9.57 -15.47 -8.57
C ASN A 424 -9.39 -13.94 -8.63
N ILE A 425 -9.28 -13.30 -7.46
CA ILE A 425 -9.06 -11.85 -7.31
C ILE A 425 -7.79 -11.40 -8.03
N GLY A 426 -6.73 -12.21 -8.02
CA GLY A 426 -5.49 -11.93 -8.76
C GLY A 426 -5.72 -11.78 -10.26
N SER A 427 -6.54 -12.67 -10.85
CA SER A 427 -6.91 -12.59 -12.27
C SER A 427 -7.80 -11.37 -12.59
N LEU A 428 -8.73 -11.03 -11.69
CA LEU A 428 -9.56 -9.84 -11.83
C LEU A 428 -8.71 -8.57 -11.75
N LEU A 429 -7.80 -8.50 -10.78
CA LEU A 429 -6.89 -7.37 -10.62
C LEU A 429 -5.97 -7.22 -11.84
N ALA A 430 -5.34 -8.31 -12.30
CA ALA A 430 -4.54 -8.34 -13.52
C ALA A 430 -5.30 -7.79 -14.73
N ALA A 431 -6.59 -8.11 -14.83
CA ALA A 431 -7.45 -7.63 -15.90
C ALA A 431 -7.88 -6.16 -15.74
N LEU A 432 -7.97 -5.64 -14.51
CA LEU A 432 -8.37 -4.27 -14.22
C LEU A 432 -7.20 -3.27 -14.27
N LEU A 433 -5.99 -3.71 -13.93
CA LEU A 433 -4.79 -2.87 -13.83
C LEU A 433 -4.50 -2.02 -15.07
N PRO A 434 -4.69 -2.50 -16.32
CA PRO A 434 -4.49 -1.65 -17.51
C PRO A 434 -5.36 -0.39 -17.52
N PHE A 435 -6.53 -0.42 -16.88
CA PHE A 435 -7.44 0.72 -16.81
C PHE A 435 -7.03 1.74 -15.75
N PHE A 436 -6.34 1.33 -14.68
CA PHE A 436 -5.92 2.24 -13.60
C PHE A 436 -5.04 3.36 -14.14
N SER A 437 -4.20 3.07 -15.14
CA SER A 437 -3.39 4.09 -15.84
C SER A 437 -4.17 5.25 -16.47
N LYS A 438 -5.48 5.07 -16.70
CA LYS A 438 -6.38 6.05 -17.33
C LYS A 438 -7.39 6.64 -16.35
N PHE A 439 -7.45 6.16 -15.13
CA PHE A 439 -8.44 6.60 -14.16
C PHE A 439 -8.14 8.00 -13.65
N ASP A 440 -9.17 8.58 -13.06
CA ASP A 440 -9.09 9.79 -12.27
C ASP A 440 -8.94 9.42 -10.81
N HIS A 441 -8.23 10.26 -10.08
CA HIS A 441 -7.96 10.15 -8.67
C HIS A 441 -8.79 11.16 -7.90
N ALA A 442 -9.10 10.82 -6.64
CA ALA A 442 -9.69 11.72 -5.67
C ALA A 442 -9.08 11.52 -4.29
N VAL A 443 -9.08 12.58 -3.50
CA VAL A 443 -8.63 12.57 -2.11
C VAL A 443 -9.72 13.21 -1.26
N VAL A 444 -10.05 12.56 -0.14
CA VAL A 444 -10.90 13.15 0.90
C VAL A 444 -10.12 13.15 2.19
N SER A 445 -9.65 14.33 2.60
CA SER A 445 -8.92 14.52 3.85
C SER A 445 -9.85 14.94 5.00
N GLY A 446 -9.30 14.99 6.21
CA GLY A 446 -10.03 15.43 7.39
C GLY A 446 -11.03 14.39 7.91
N LEU A 447 -10.88 13.14 7.50
CA LEU A 447 -11.63 12.04 8.09
C LEU A 447 -11.02 11.69 9.45
N ASP A 448 -11.87 11.54 10.46
CA ASP A 448 -11.51 11.04 11.76
C ASP A 448 -12.30 9.74 11.97
N LEU A 449 -11.61 8.61 11.87
CA LEU A 449 -12.25 7.30 11.91
C LEU A 449 -12.40 6.86 13.37
N GLU A 450 -13.62 6.68 13.82
CA GLU A 450 -13.90 6.20 15.18
C GLU A 450 -14.14 4.68 15.19
N LEU A 451 -13.67 4.00 16.23
CA LEU A 451 -14.01 2.59 16.46
C LEU A 451 -15.50 2.46 16.81
N THR A 452 -16.20 1.60 16.07
CA THR A 452 -17.63 1.33 16.23
C THR A 452 -17.87 -0.17 16.35
N ASP A 453 -19.03 -0.59 16.86
CA ASP A 453 -19.38 -2.02 16.92
C ASP A 453 -19.51 -2.61 15.51
N LYS A 454 -18.73 -3.65 15.21
CA LYS A 454 -18.86 -4.46 13.99
C LYS A 454 -20.17 -5.26 14.08
N PRO A 455 -21.10 -5.12 13.12
CA PRO A 455 -22.28 -5.96 13.05
C PRO A 455 -21.90 -7.44 12.99
N ALA A 456 -22.76 -8.32 13.51
CA ALA A 456 -22.52 -9.75 13.45
C ALA A 456 -22.30 -10.19 12.00
N ALA A 457 -21.29 -11.02 11.77
CA ALA A 457 -21.02 -11.57 10.46
C ALA A 457 -22.28 -12.26 9.90
N PRO A 458 -22.60 -12.03 8.61
CA PRO A 458 -23.69 -12.73 7.97
C PRO A 458 -23.44 -14.26 7.98
N ALA A 459 -24.49 -15.06 7.79
CA ALA A 459 -24.31 -16.49 7.59
C ALA A 459 -23.60 -16.76 6.25
N ASP A 460 -22.81 -17.82 6.14
CA ASP A 460 -22.12 -18.17 4.89
C ASP A 460 -23.06 -18.14 3.67
N GLY A 461 -22.63 -17.48 2.59
CA GLY A 461 -23.42 -17.31 1.38
C GLY A 461 -24.58 -16.30 1.53
N THR A 462 -24.51 -15.41 2.52
CA THR A 462 -25.42 -14.27 2.63
C THR A 462 -24.65 -12.95 2.58
N ALA A 463 -25.26 -11.96 1.93
CA ALA A 463 -24.62 -10.67 1.70
C ALA A 463 -24.23 -9.97 3.00
N THR A 464 -23.05 -9.34 3.00
CA THR A 464 -22.63 -8.46 4.11
C THR A 464 -23.50 -7.20 4.13
N PRO A 465 -24.23 -6.91 5.23
CA PRO A 465 -25.20 -5.82 5.25
C PRO A 465 -24.54 -4.47 5.54
N TYR A 466 -23.68 -3.98 4.64
CA TYR A 466 -22.96 -2.72 4.81
C TYR A 466 -23.87 -1.49 5.01
N ASP A 467 -25.09 -1.55 4.50
CA ASP A 467 -26.09 -0.49 4.70
C ASP A 467 -26.44 -0.32 6.19
N ASP A 468 -26.38 -1.38 6.99
CA ASP A 468 -26.69 -1.37 8.43
C ASP A 468 -25.59 -0.68 9.27
N TRP A 469 -24.45 -0.34 8.67
CA TRP A 469 -23.32 0.31 9.34
C TRP A 469 -23.55 1.82 9.44
N SER A 470 -24.53 2.22 10.25
CA SER A 470 -24.98 3.62 10.35
C SER A 470 -23.97 4.56 11.04
N ASN A 471 -22.94 4.02 11.68
CA ASN A 471 -21.95 4.81 12.41
C ASN A 471 -20.77 5.23 11.54
N PHE A 472 -20.65 4.68 10.32
CA PHE A 472 -19.62 5.10 9.38
C PHE A 472 -19.97 6.46 8.78
N THR A 473 -18.95 7.28 8.60
CA THR A 473 -19.07 8.47 7.76
C THR A 473 -19.54 8.03 6.37
N GLU A 474 -20.59 8.67 5.86
CA GLU A 474 -21.20 8.32 4.58
C GLU A 474 -20.98 9.45 3.56
N LEU A 475 -20.28 9.12 2.48
CA LEU A 475 -19.94 10.02 1.37
C LEU A 475 -20.90 9.80 0.20
N THR A 476 -22.04 10.49 0.22
CA THR A 476 -23.08 10.40 -0.81
C THR A 476 -23.61 11.77 -1.24
N GLY A 477 -24.34 11.81 -2.37
CA GLY A 477 -24.89 13.05 -2.91
C GLY A 477 -23.80 14.05 -3.27
N ASP A 478 -23.93 15.29 -2.78
CA ASP A 478 -22.94 16.35 -3.01
C ASP A 478 -21.58 16.07 -2.33
N ASN A 479 -21.54 15.13 -1.37
CA ASN A 479 -20.32 14.70 -0.68
C ASN A 479 -19.78 13.36 -1.22
N ALA A 480 -20.34 12.83 -2.30
CA ALA A 480 -19.79 11.65 -2.96
C ALA A 480 -18.36 11.93 -3.43
N ILE A 481 -17.51 10.89 -3.49
CA ILE A 481 -16.12 11.04 -3.92
C ILE A 481 -16.10 11.62 -5.33
N ASN A 482 -15.51 12.80 -5.50
CA ASN A 482 -15.41 13.46 -6.79
C ASN A 482 -14.11 13.08 -7.48
N LEU A 483 -14.17 12.15 -8.44
CA LEU A 483 -13.05 11.75 -9.28
C LEU A 483 -12.76 12.85 -10.30
N ASN A 484 -11.77 13.69 -10.05
CA ASN A 484 -11.51 14.91 -10.83
C ASN A 484 -10.03 15.15 -11.17
N THR A 485 -9.11 14.36 -10.60
CA THR A 485 -7.68 14.57 -10.84
C THR A 485 -7.09 13.45 -11.65
N LEU A 486 -6.77 13.75 -12.89
CA LEU A 486 -6.18 12.77 -13.80
C LEU A 486 -4.83 12.26 -13.28
N LEU A 487 -4.57 10.96 -13.47
CA LEU A 487 -3.23 10.36 -13.38
C LEU A 487 -2.35 10.87 -14.53
N SER A 488 -1.94 12.14 -14.45
CA SER A 488 -1.23 12.85 -15.53
C SER A 488 0.27 12.62 -15.50
N GLN A 489 0.81 12.16 -14.37
CA GLN A 489 2.24 11.97 -14.18
C GLN A 489 2.66 10.52 -14.38
N SER A 490 3.90 10.31 -14.80
CA SER A 490 4.48 8.98 -15.00
C SER A 490 5.92 8.97 -14.50
N ALA A 491 6.26 7.94 -13.73
CA ALA A 491 7.62 7.69 -13.29
C ALA A 491 8.08 6.36 -13.87
N THR A 492 9.17 6.36 -14.63
CA THR A 492 9.82 5.11 -15.04
C THR A 492 10.74 4.66 -13.92
N TYR A 493 10.65 3.40 -13.54
CA TYR A 493 11.51 2.75 -12.56
C TYR A 493 12.32 1.65 -13.24
N ASP A 494 13.63 1.66 -13.02
CA ASP A 494 14.48 0.49 -13.26
C ASP A 494 14.33 -0.44 -12.05
N VAL A 495 13.62 -1.54 -12.28
CA VAL A 495 13.32 -2.54 -11.27
C VAL A 495 14.43 -3.59 -11.27
N PRO A 496 15.07 -3.86 -10.13
CA PRO A 496 16.02 -4.95 -10.03
C PRO A 496 15.39 -6.29 -10.38
N THR A 497 16.22 -7.28 -10.72
CA THR A 497 15.74 -8.66 -10.89
C THR A 497 14.97 -9.09 -9.64
N MET A 498 13.76 -9.60 -9.86
CA MET A 498 12.89 -10.15 -8.84
C MET A 498 13.58 -11.28 -8.07
N PRO A 499 13.20 -11.53 -6.80
CA PRO A 499 13.80 -12.60 -6.02
C PRO A 499 13.42 -13.98 -6.60
N CYS A 500 14.22 -14.99 -6.28
CA CYS A 500 13.80 -16.37 -6.53
C CYS A 500 12.53 -16.68 -5.73
N ALA A 501 11.66 -17.54 -6.23
CA ALA A 501 10.53 -18.04 -5.44
C ALA A 501 11.03 -18.69 -4.13
N PRO A 502 10.20 -18.72 -3.07
CA PRO A 502 10.57 -19.31 -1.78
C PRO A 502 11.18 -20.71 -1.92
N GLY A 503 12.33 -20.95 -1.29
CA GLY A 503 13.02 -22.24 -1.32
C GLY A 503 13.75 -22.56 -2.64
N LYS A 504 13.64 -21.70 -3.67
CA LYS A 504 14.27 -21.89 -4.99
C LYS A 504 15.61 -21.17 -5.16
N LYS A 505 16.19 -20.58 -4.11
CA LYS A 505 17.52 -19.96 -4.18
C LYS A 505 18.64 -20.98 -4.02
N ALA A 506 19.54 -21.06 -4.99
CA ALA A 506 20.82 -21.76 -4.90
C ALA A 506 22.01 -20.79 -4.91
N ALA A 507 23.20 -21.30 -4.59
CA ALA A 507 24.44 -20.50 -4.59
C ALA A 507 24.78 -19.89 -5.96
N SER A 508 24.25 -20.43 -7.06
CA SER A 508 24.49 -19.96 -8.43
C SER A 508 23.33 -19.16 -9.04
N GLY A 509 22.25 -18.88 -8.29
CA GLY A 509 21.03 -18.23 -8.80
C GLY A 509 19.77 -19.02 -8.43
N CYS A 510 18.66 -18.76 -9.10
CA CYS A 510 17.40 -19.50 -8.87
C CYS A 510 17.48 -20.90 -9.49
N THR A 511 17.02 -21.92 -8.75
CA THR A 511 16.85 -23.27 -9.28
C THR A 511 15.70 -23.27 -10.27
N ASP A 512 15.91 -23.91 -11.42
CA ASP A 512 14.92 -24.01 -12.50
C ASP A 512 14.38 -22.65 -13.01
N ASN A 513 15.15 -21.56 -12.83
CA ASN A 513 14.73 -20.19 -13.12
C ASN A 513 13.41 -19.80 -12.43
N ALA A 514 13.12 -20.36 -11.26
CA ALA A 514 11.91 -20.03 -10.51
C ALA A 514 12.09 -18.68 -9.80
N PHE A 515 11.76 -17.59 -10.50
CA PHE A 515 11.59 -16.25 -9.94
C PHE A 515 10.15 -16.06 -9.48
N THR A 516 9.90 -15.05 -8.64
CA THR A 516 8.53 -14.58 -8.42
C THR A 516 7.97 -14.03 -9.72
N SER A 517 6.70 -14.34 -10.02
CA SER A 517 6.10 -14.09 -11.34
C SER A 517 5.54 -12.68 -11.52
N GLY A 518 5.28 -11.95 -10.43
CA GLY A 518 4.62 -10.64 -10.49
C GLY A 518 5.31 -9.54 -9.68
N LEU A 519 5.10 -8.31 -10.13
CA LEU A 519 5.47 -7.10 -9.42
C LEU A 519 4.27 -6.15 -9.36
N VAL A 520 3.93 -5.69 -8.17
CA VAL A 520 3.01 -4.57 -7.97
C VAL A 520 3.80 -3.33 -7.54
N MET A 521 3.54 -2.20 -8.17
CA MET A 521 4.19 -0.92 -7.85
C MET A 521 3.14 0.08 -7.39
N LEU A 522 3.32 0.60 -6.18
CA LEU A 522 2.44 1.57 -5.53
C LEU A 522 3.21 2.87 -5.31
N SER A 523 2.80 3.94 -5.98
CA SER A 523 3.35 5.29 -5.76
C SER A 523 2.33 6.13 -4.99
N GLY A 524 2.83 6.93 -4.05
CA GLY A 524 1.99 7.74 -3.18
C GLY A 524 2.77 8.83 -2.48
N THR A 525 2.09 9.54 -1.58
CA THR A 525 2.69 10.61 -0.79
C THR A 525 2.47 10.39 0.70
N ILE A 526 3.48 10.71 1.51
CA ILE A 526 3.42 10.50 2.95
C ILE A 526 2.91 11.76 3.62
N VAL A 527 1.73 11.68 4.22
CA VAL A 527 1.16 12.78 5.00
C VAL A 527 1.46 12.53 6.49
N PRO A 528 2.18 13.43 7.16
CA PRO A 528 2.53 13.24 8.56
C PRO A 528 1.31 12.99 9.46
N GLY A 529 1.38 11.93 10.25
CA GLY A 529 0.31 11.50 11.16
C GLY A 529 -0.91 10.88 10.50
N GLN A 530 -0.97 10.83 9.17
CA GLN A 530 -2.10 10.27 8.43
C GLN A 530 -1.69 9.09 7.54
N GLY A 531 -0.39 8.87 7.32
CA GLY A 531 0.14 7.72 6.59
C GLY A 531 0.43 8.00 5.12
N MET A 532 0.70 6.95 4.35
CA MET A 532 0.90 7.04 2.91
C MET A 532 -0.44 7.08 2.19
N VAL A 533 -0.64 8.07 1.33
CA VAL A 533 -1.79 8.17 0.42
C VAL A 533 -1.34 7.65 -0.95
N PRO A 534 -1.79 6.45 -1.38
CA PRO A 534 -1.67 6.01 -2.76
C PRO A 534 -2.12 7.10 -3.74
N LEU A 535 -1.32 7.32 -4.77
CA LEU A 535 -1.62 8.22 -5.89
C LEU A 535 -1.69 7.46 -7.21
N GLY A 536 -1.10 6.27 -7.28
CA GLY A 536 -1.06 5.44 -8.47
C GLY A 536 -0.65 4.01 -8.18
N LEU A 537 -1.14 3.09 -8.99
CA LEU A 537 -0.88 1.66 -8.90
C LEU A 537 -0.63 1.12 -10.31
N THR A 538 0.41 0.31 -10.46
CA THR A 538 0.66 -0.47 -11.67
C THR A 538 1.14 -1.86 -11.28
N ALA A 539 1.11 -2.80 -12.22
CA ALA A 539 1.77 -4.08 -12.04
C ALA A 539 2.42 -4.55 -13.34
N GLY A 540 3.35 -5.49 -13.21
CA GLY A 540 4.00 -6.16 -14.31
C GLY A 540 4.21 -7.64 -14.00
N LEU A 541 4.44 -8.42 -15.06
CA LEU A 541 4.72 -9.85 -14.98
C LEU A 541 6.09 -10.13 -15.58
N ASP A 542 6.78 -11.15 -15.06
CA ASP A 542 8.03 -11.65 -15.65
C ASP A 542 7.80 -12.22 -17.06
N ASP A 543 6.66 -12.90 -17.24
CA ASP A 543 6.27 -13.59 -18.47
C ASP A 543 4.77 -13.31 -18.69
N PRO A 544 4.44 -12.27 -19.48
CA PRO A 544 3.05 -11.87 -19.70
C PRO A 544 2.35 -12.70 -20.79
N ASP A 545 3.05 -13.46 -21.64
CA ASP A 545 2.40 -14.25 -22.67
C ASP A 545 3.00 -15.65 -22.95
N THR A 546 2.14 -16.67 -22.93
CA THR A 546 2.57 -18.04 -23.24
C THR A 546 2.81 -18.31 -24.73
N GLU A 547 2.69 -17.30 -25.61
CA GLU A 547 2.47 -17.50 -27.05
C GLU A 547 3.68 -17.18 -27.95
N ASP A 548 4.64 -16.34 -27.52
CA ASP A 548 5.65 -15.82 -28.45
C ASP A 548 6.99 -16.60 -28.52
N GLY A 549 7.29 -17.48 -27.55
CA GLY A 549 8.49 -18.30 -27.52
C GLY A 549 9.81 -17.52 -27.38
N VAL A 550 9.72 -16.21 -27.09
CA VAL A 550 10.82 -15.33 -26.68
C VAL A 550 10.84 -15.18 -25.15
N ASP A 551 9.72 -15.51 -24.51
CA ASP A 551 9.51 -15.48 -23.07
C ASP A 551 10.49 -16.36 -22.27
N GLN A 552 11.22 -15.73 -21.34
CA GLN A 552 12.14 -16.37 -20.43
C GLN A 552 11.84 -15.84 -19.05
N VAL A 553 11.32 -16.70 -18.17
CA VAL A 553 11.28 -16.46 -16.72
C VAL A 553 12.71 -16.15 -16.25
N ASP A 554 13.05 -14.86 -16.19
CA ASP A 554 14.40 -14.35 -15.95
C ASP A 554 14.46 -13.34 -14.80
N GLY A 555 13.30 -13.14 -14.16
CA GLY A 555 13.07 -12.25 -13.04
C GLY A 555 13.01 -10.77 -13.44
N LYS A 556 12.86 -10.44 -14.72
CA LYS A 556 12.65 -9.07 -15.18
C LYS A 556 11.25 -8.91 -15.72
N ILE A 557 10.63 -7.81 -15.35
CA ILE A 557 9.33 -7.45 -15.91
C ILE A 557 9.45 -7.24 -17.42
N ASP A 558 8.69 -8.05 -18.14
CA ASP A 558 8.55 -8.02 -19.58
C ASP A 558 7.19 -7.44 -19.99
N HIS A 559 7.07 -7.10 -21.27
CA HIS A 559 5.90 -6.43 -21.83
C HIS A 559 5.41 -7.20 -23.07
N PRO A 560 4.09 -7.36 -23.26
CA PRO A 560 3.55 -8.10 -24.40
C PRO A 560 4.10 -7.62 -25.74
N ALA A 561 4.42 -8.56 -26.63
CA ALA A 561 4.97 -8.26 -27.95
C ALA A 561 4.06 -7.31 -28.75
N GLY A 562 4.66 -6.26 -29.32
CA GLY A 562 3.94 -5.26 -30.13
C GLY A 562 3.35 -4.08 -29.36
N THR A 563 3.56 -4.00 -28.04
CA THR A 563 3.23 -2.82 -27.24
C THR A 563 4.12 -1.64 -27.65
N THR A 564 3.59 -0.74 -28.49
CA THR A 564 4.29 0.48 -28.90
C THR A 564 4.49 1.38 -27.69
N ALA A 565 5.75 1.74 -27.40
CA ALA A 565 6.18 2.52 -26.23
C ALA A 565 6.24 1.78 -24.88
N ALA A 566 6.33 0.45 -24.88
CA ALA A 566 6.75 -0.28 -23.69
C ALA A 566 8.17 0.15 -23.24
N PRO A 567 8.42 0.25 -21.92
CA PRO A 567 9.76 0.49 -21.41
C PRO A 567 10.67 -0.73 -21.69
N ALA A 568 11.96 -0.60 -21.41
CA ALA A 568 12.89 -1.71 -21.56
C ALA A 568 12.55 -2.85 -20.57
N ALA A 569 12.93 -4.08 -20.89
CA ALA A 569 12.83 -5.21 -19.96
C ALA A 569 13.50 -4.88 -18.62
N GLY A 570 12.82 -5.18 -17.52
CA GLY A 570 13.24 -4.80 -16.17
C GLY A 570 12.94 -3.34 -15.79
N SER A 571 12.20 -2.60 -16.63
CA SER A 571 11.69 -1.28 -16.29
C SER A 571 10.17 -1.26 -16.27
N VAL A 572 9.60 -0.49 -15.35
CA VAL A 572 8.15 -0.35 -15.17
C VAL A 572 7.77 1.13 -15.13
N ILE A 573 6.67 1.49 -15.79
CA ILE A 573 6.11 2.83 -15.72
C ILE A 573 5.00 2.82 -14.69
N VAL A 574 5.14 3.64 -13.67
CA VAL A 574 4.07 3.90 -12.69
C VAL A 574 3.37 5.19 -13.08
N ASP A 575 2.08 5.08 -13.35
CA ASP A 575 1.21 6.23 -13.53
C ASP A 575 0.61 6.61 -12.20
N TYR A 576 0.64 7.91 -11.88
CA TYR A 576 0.16 8.39 -10.61
C TYR A 576 -0.46 9.77 -10.77
N ALA A 577 -1.38 10.07 -9.86
CA ALA A 577 -1.92 11.40 -9.72
C ALA A 577 -0.83 12.31 -9.16
N PRO A 578 -0.63 13.51 -9.71
CA PRO A 578 0.20 14.52 -9.08
C PRO A 578 -0.31 14.78 -7.65
N GLN A 579 0.53 15.30 -6.75
CA GLN A 579 0.00 15.72 -5.44
C GLN A 579 -1.07 16.79 -5.64
N HIS A 580 -2.24 16.62 -5.03
CA HIS A 580 -3.39 17.51 -5.19
C HIS A 580 -4.23 17.53 -3.90
N ASP A 581 -5.28 18.34 -3.85
CA ASP A 581 -6.20 18.45 -2.71
C ASP A 581 -5.49 18.71 -1.35
N GLY A 582 -4.35 19.44 -1.40
CA GLY A 582 -3.56 19.79 -0.22
C GLY A 582 -2.44 18.80 0.13
N LEU A 583 -2.24 17.76 -0.69
CA LEU A 583 -1.11 16.84 -0.56
C LEU A 583 0.21 17.44 -1.04
N GLU A 584 0.19 18.59 -1.72
CA GLU A 584 1.37 19.24 -2.29
C GLU A 584 2.41 19.62 -1.22
N GLY A 585 3.68 19.30 -1.52
CA GLY A 585 4.82 19.60 -0.66
C GLY A 585 5.17 18.49 0.35
N ASN A 586 4.42 17.39 0.37
CA ASN A 586 4.77 16.20 1.13
C ASN A 586 5.81 15.33 0.40
N LYS A 587 6.48 14.41 1.10
CA LYS A 587 7.42 13.47 0.48
C LYS A 587 6.67 12.45 -0.39
N LEU A 588 7.28 11.99 -1.47
CA LEU A 588 6.79 10.91 -2.32
C LEU A 588 7.45 9.59 -1.93
N ALA A 589 6.68 8.51 -1.99
CA ALA A 589 7.15 7.15 -1.76
C ALA A 589 6.67 6.24 -2.89
N THR A 590 7.53 5.32 -3.33
CA THR A 590 7.17 4.25 -4.23
C THR A 590 7.59 2.92 -3.64
N ILE A 591 6.67 1.98 -3.61
CA ILE A 591 6.84 0.63 -3.09
C ILE A 591 6.72 -0.34 -4.26
N GLY A 592 7.77 -1.11 -4.51
CA GLY A 592 7.71 -2.28 -5.40
C GLY A 592 7.51 -3.54 -4.57
N ILE A 593 6.54 -4.37 -4.92
CA ILE A 593 6.18 -5.60 -4.21
C ILE A 593 6.28 -6.75 -5.20
N ALA A 594 7.35 -7.54 -5.10
CA ALA A 594 7.51 -8.78 -5.83
C ALA A 594 6.69 -9.87 -5.13
N LEU A 595 5.84 -10.54 -5.91
CA LEU A 595 4.86 -11.50 -5.44
C LEU A 595 4.92 -12.75 -6.31
N ASP A 596 4.81 -13.89 -5.65
CA ASP A 596 4.48 -15.13 -6.32
C ASP A 596 2.95 -15.20 -6.47
N ILE A 597 2.46 -14.83 -7.66
CA ILE A 597 1.02 -14.79 -7.97
C ILE A 597 0.40 -16.20 -7.87
N ASP A 598 1.17 -17.23 -8.20
CA ASP A 598 0.68 -18.61 -8.13
C ASP A 598 0.53 -19.06 -6.67
N SER A 599 1.47 -18.68 -5.80
CA SER A 599 1.37 -18.95 -4.36
C SER A 599 0.22 -18.19 -3.68
N LEU A 600 -0.08 -16.96 -4.14
CA LEU A 600 -1.25 -16.20 -3.66
C LEU A 600 -2.55 -16.98 -3.89
N MET A 601 -2.65 -17.73 -4.99
CA MET A 601 -3.80 -18.59 -5.29
C MET A 601 -3.88 -19.82 -4.37
N ALA A 602 -2.76 -20.26 -3.80
CA ALA A 602 -2.68 -21.42 -2.90
C ALA A 602 -2.81 -21.03 -1.42
N GLY A 603 -3.07 -19.76 -1.10
CA GLY A 603 -3.19 -19.26 0.28
C GLY A 603 -1.85 -18.98 0.97
N GLY A 604 -0.72 -19.11 0.25
CA GLY A 604 0.59 -18.71 0.75
C GLY A 604 0.92 -17.27 0.35
N PHE A 605 1.20 -16.39 1.30
CA PHE A 605 1.69 -15.05 1.02
C PHE A 605 3.21 -15.00 1.18
N SER A 606 3.94 -14.88 0.08
CA SER A 606 5.38 -14.62 0.09
C SER A 606 5.64 -13.36 -0.72
N ALA A 607 5.98 -12.28 -0.02
CA ALA A 607 6.29 -10.99 -0.63
C ALA A 607 7.73 -10.58 -0.37
N SER A 608 8.32 -9.88 -1.33
CA SER A 608 9.56 -9.12 -1.16
C SER A 608 9.36 -7.72 -1.67
N THR A 609 9.76 -6.71 -0.90
CA THR A 609 9.48 -5.32 -1.19
C THR A 609 10.74 -4.50 -1.37
N LEU A 610 10.59 -3.39 -2.11
CA LEU A 610 11.54 -2.30 -2.20
C LEU A 610 10.83 -0.98 -2.00
N VAL A 611 11.49 -0.05 -1.34
CA VAL A 611 10.95 1.28 -1.09
C VAL A 611 11.93 2.34 -1.59
N HIS A 612 11.41 3.32 -2.32
CA HIS A 612 12.12 4.51 -2.74
C HIS A 612 11.34 5.73 -2.27
N MET A 613 11.98 6.59 -1.48
CA MET A 613 11.43 7.89 -1.10
C MET A 613 12.21 9.04 -1.73
N THR A 614 11.49 10.07 -2.12
CA THR A 614 12.07 11.24 -2.79
C THR A 614 11.16 12.47 -2.62
N ASP A 615 11.71 13.66 -2.82
CA ASP A 615 10.91 14.88 -2.98
C ASP A 615 10.24 14.97 -4.36
N SER A 616 10.87 14.36 -5.37
CA SER A 616 10.40 14.37 -6.76
C SER A 616 10.89 13.16 -7.53
N PHE A 617 10.10 12.69 -8.49
CA PHE A 617 10.54 11.62 -9.37
C PHE A 617 11.40 12.18 -10.51
N GLY A 618 12.49 11.47 -10.82
CA GLY A 618 13.26 11.72 -12.02
C GLY A 618 12.60 11.09 -13.26
N ALA A 619 13.17 11.36 -14.44
CA ALA A 619 12.76 10.70 -15.68
C ALA A 619 12.92 9.17 -15.62
N THR A 620 13.96 8.71 -14.92
CA THR A 620 14.20 7.31 -14.57
C THR A 620 14.60 7.26 -13.11
N ASN A 621 13.96 6.37 -12.36
CA ASN A 621 14.13 6.20 -10.92
C ASN A 621 14.70 4.81 -10.66
N THR A 622 15.49 4.70 -9.60
CA THR A 622 16.10 3.43 -9.18
C THR A 622 15.86 3.25 -7.70
N PHE A 623 15.57 2.03 -7.25
CA PHE A 623 15.48 1.73 -5.83
C PHE A 623 16.87 1.81 -5.17
N PRO A 624 17.05 2.58 -4.07
CA PRO A 624 18.35 2.74 -3.42
C PRO A 624 18.96 1.44 -2.88
N SER A 625 18.11 0.49 -2.49
CA SER A 625 18.50 -0.86 -2.05
C SER A 625 19.11 -1.73 -3.17
N SER A 626 18.96 -1.33 -4.44
CA SER A 626 19.50 -1.94 -5.67
C SER A 626 19.10 -3.40 -5.98
N SER A 627 18.47 -4.11 -5.05
CA SER A 627 17.99 -5.48 -5.21
C SER A 627 16.88 -5.78 -4.21
N PHE A 628 15.90 -6.61 -4.62
CA PHE A 628 14.97 -7.25 -3.69
C PHE A 628 15.70 -8.06 -2.63
N LEU A 629 15.08 -8.23 -1.46
CA LEU A 629 15.54 -9.21 -0.48
C LEU A 629 15.12 -10.60 -0.93
N ASP A 630 16.06 -11.54 -0.87
CA ASP A 630 15.76 -12.95 -1.07
C ASP A 630 14.89 -13.47 0.08
N TYR A 631 13.97 -14.39 -0.21
CA TYR A 631 13.25 -15.10 0.84
C TYR A 631 14.25 -15.91 1.68
N GLN A 632 14.17 -15.73 3.00
CA GLN A 632 15.02 -16.45 3.92
C GLN A 632 14.67 -17.95 3.91
N THR A 633 15.58 -18.77 4.41
CA THR A 633 15.29 -20.20 4.60
C THR A 633 15.51 -20.56 6.06
N GLY A 634 15.00 -21.69 6.50
CA GLY A 634 15.09 -22.04 7.91
C GLY A 634 14.49 -23.38 8.25
N SER A 635 14.22 -23.58 9.53
CA SER A 635 13.37 -24.67 10.00
C SER A 635 12.76 -24.28 11.34
N TYR A 636 11.51 -24.65 11.56
CA TYR A 636 10.88 -24.53 12.86
C TYR A 636 10.71 -25.92 13.49
N ASN A 637 11.40 -26.17 14.61
CA ASN A 637 11.17 -27.39 15.39
C ASN A 637 10.09 -27.10 16.44
N SER A 638 8.86 -27.55 16.18
CA SER A 638 7.72 -27.31 17.07
C SER A 638 7.78 -28.13 18.36
N ALA A 639 8.58 -29.20 18.42
CA ALA A 639 8.74 -30.01 19.62
C ALA A 639 9.67 -29.36 20.66
N ASN A 640 10.64 -28.56 20.20
CA ASN A 640 11.61 -27.85 21.04
C ASN A 640 11.44 -26.33 21.02
N HIS A 641 10.42 -25.83 20.32
CA HIS A 641 10.16 -24.41 20.09
C HIS A 641 11.42 -23.65 19.63
N GLU A 642 12.16 -24.25 18.69
CA GLU A 642 13.42 -23.71 18.19
C GLU A 642 13.27 -23.32 16.72
N VAL A 643 13.52 -22.05 16.42
CA VAL A 643 13.56 -21.52 15.06
C VAL A 643 15.00 -21.38 14.63
N THR A 644 15.36 -22.05 13.54
CA THR A 644 16.65 -21.85 12.88
C THR A 644 16.43 -21.02 11.62
N VAL A 645 17.18 -19.93 11.50
CA VAL A 645 17.21 -19.07 10.31
C VAL A 645 18.52 -19.31 9.58
N THR A 646 18.41 -19.56 8.29
CA THR A 646 19.52 -19.65 7.35
C THR A 646 19.47 -18.44 6.43
N PRO A 647 20.24 -17.39 6.75
CA PRO A 647 20.30 -16.16 5.98
C PRO A 647 20.56 -16.38 4.49
N VAL A 648 19.80 -15.67 3.66
CA VAL A 648 19.97 -15.59 2.22
C VAL A 648 20.02 -14.12 1.81
N GLY A 649 21.05 -13.74 1.06
CA GLY A 649 21.22 -12.34 0.61
C GLY A 649 21.74 -11.40 1.70
N GLU A 650 21.43 -10.11 1.57
CA GLU A 650 21.93 -9.02 2.43
C GLU A 650 20.79 -8.38 3.24
N ALA A 651 20.45 -8.99 4.37
CA ALA A 651 19.53 -8.41 5.35
C ALA A 651 20.33 -7.76 6.50
N HIS A 652 19.84 -6.65 7.04
CA HIS A 652 20.44 -5.98 8.19
C HIS A 652 19.96 -6.57 9.53
N PHE A 653 18.73 -7.06 9.56
CA PHE A 653 18.10 -7.69 10.72
C PHE A 653 16.88 -8.50 10.31
N TYR A 654 16.30 -9.18 11.30
CA TYR A 654 15.22 -10.14 11.10
C TYR A 654 14.13 -10.00 12.16
N ARG A 655 12.96 -10.56 11.84
CA ARG A 655 11.82 -10.74 12.75
C ARG A 655 11.27 -12.14 12.57
N LEU A 656 10.96 -12.80 13.68
CA LEU A 656 9.98 -13.89 13.68
C LEU A 656 8.63 -13.28 14.01
N ASN A 657 7.66 -13.41 13.12
CA ASN A 657 6.27 -13.12 13.43
C ASN A 657 5.60 -14.45 13.77
N LEU A 658 5.25 -14.61 15.04
CA LEU A 658 4.71 -15.85 15.59
C LEU A 658 3.24 -15.65 15.94
N SER A 659 2.40 -16.61 15.59
CA SER A 659 0.97 -16.59 15.85
C SER A 659 0.47 -17.96 16.28
N ASP A 660 -0.75 -17.99 16.77
CA ASP A 660 -1.51 -19.20 17.02
C ASP A 660 -2.98 -18.98 16.64
N SER A 661 -3.87 -19.88 17.06
CA SER A 661 -5.32 -19.70 16.85
C SER A 661 -5.95 -18.48 17.56
N SER A 662 -5.19 -17.75 18.39
CA SER A 662 -5.61 -16.48 18.97
C SER A 662 -5.29 -15.30 18.04
N ASN A 663 -5.90 -14.15 18.32
CA ASN A 663 -5.68 -12.94 17.53
C ASN A 663 -4.37 -12.21 17.88
N GLY A 664 -3.62 -12.72 18.86
CA GLY A 664 -2.40 -12.11 19.33
C GLY A 664 -1.17 -12.60 18.57
N TYR A 665 -0.27 -11.67 18.26
CA TYR A 665 1.01 -11.98 17.65
C TYR A 665 2.15 -11.90 18.68
N TRP A 666 3.25 -12.58 18.41
CA TRP A 666 4.53 -12.40 19.09
C TRP A 666 5.63 -12.11 18.07
N ASN A 667 6.17 -10.91 18.14
CA ASN A 667 7.24 -10.45 17.27
C ASN A 667 8.59 -10.59 17.98
N VAL A 668 9.49 -11.41 17.44
CA VAL A 668 10.86 -11.57 17.96
C VAL A 668 11.85 -10.96 16.97
N TRP A 669 12.42 -9.81 17.32
CA TRP A 669 13.39 -9.10 16.49
C TRP A 669 14.82 -9.44 16.88
N PHE A 670 15.71 -9.59 15.90
CA PHE A 670 17.10 -9.96 16.15
C PHE A 670 18.05 -9.45 15.05
N PRO A 671 19.30 -9.13 15.42
CA PRO A 671 20.30 -8.64 14.47
C PRO A 671 20.85 -9.77 13.60
N GLU A 672 21.55 -9.39 12.54
CA GLU A 672 22.34 -10.32 11.72
C GLU A 672 23.31 -11.16 12.58
N GLY A 673 23.51 -12.42 12.18
CA GLY A 673 24.42 -13.37 12.83
C GLY A 673 23.74 -14.27 13.87
N THR A 674 22.54 -13.93 14.33
CA THR A 674 21.70 -14.84 15.13
C THR A 674 20.98 -15.81 14.18
N THR A 675 21.27 -17.10 14.30
CA THR A 675 20.78 -18.14 13.36
C THR A 675 19.92 -19.20 14.03
N SER A 676 19.88 -19.26 15.37
CA SER A 676 18.97 -20.11 16.12
C SER A 676 18.45 -19.35 17.32
N ILE A 677 17.13 -19.45 17.54
CA ILE A 677 16.42 -18.86 18.66
C ILE A 677 15.56 -19.96 19.28
N ASN A 678 15.82 -20.24 20.56
CA ASN A 678 14.95 -21.07 21.36
C ASN A 678 13.91 -20.17 22.03
N LEU A 679 12.64 -20.32 21.63
CA LEU A 679 11.53 -19.48 22.11
C LEU A 679 11.26 -19.71 23.60
N ASP A 680 11.38 -20.95 24.09
CA ASP A 680 11.26 -21.28 25.51
C ASP A 680 12.31 -20.59 26.38
N ALA A 681 13.47 -20.25 25.82
CA ALA A 681 14.52 -19.53 26.55
C ALA A 681 14.20 -18.04 26.77
N ILE A 682 13.23 -17.47 26.04
CA ILE A 682 12.90 -16.03 26.06
C ILE A 682 11.49 -15.69 26.57
N ARG A 683 10.69 -16.71 26.92
CA ARG A 683 9.38 -16.60 27.61
C ARG A 683 9.39 -17.24 29.00
N THR A 684 8.44 -16.97 29.89
CA THR A 684 8.42 -17.60 31.24
C THR A 684 7.46 -18.79 31.32
N ASP A 685 7.56 -19.53 32.45
CA ASP A 685 6.52 -20.37 33.07
C ASP A 685 5.09 -20.11 32.58
N ASP A 686 4.67 -18.87 32.80
CA ASP A 686 3.27 -18.46 32.67
C ASP A 686 2.84 -18.38 31.20
N GLU A 687 3.70 -17.85 30.32
CA GLU A 687 3.41 -17.73 28.90
C GLU A 687 3.44 -19.10 28.20
N MET A 688 4.25 -20.04 28.69
CA MET A 688 4.26 -21.43 28.17
C MET A 688 3.04 -22.24 28.61
N ALA A 689 2.45 -21.91 29.76
CA ALA A 689 1.35 -22.67 30.36
C ALA A 689 -0.04 -22.17 29.92
N GLY A 690 -0.12 -21.04 29.21
CA GLY A 690 -1.35 -20.47 28.68
C GLY A 690 -1.90 -21.26 27.48
N ASP A 691 -3.17 -21.02 27.16
CA ASP A 691 -3.80 -21.51 25.92
C ASP A 691 -3.40 -20.67 24.68
N ASP A 692 -2.53 -19.66 24.86
CA ASP A 692 -2.09 -18.66 23.87
C ASP A 692 -0.55 -18.64 23.90
N SER A 693 0.07 -19.62 23.23
CA SER A 693 1.53 -19.79 23.22
C SER A 693 2.21 -18.98 22.12
N ARG A 694 1.43 -18.49 21.14
CA ARG A 694 1.83 -17.66 19.99
C ARG A 694 3.04 -18.20 19.26
N ASP A 695 3.04 -19.49 18.98
CA ASP A 695 4.14 -20.17 18.29
C ASP A 695 3.68 -21.42 17.54
N GLU A 696 2.41 -21.50 17.14
CA GLU A 696 1.92 -22.57 16.26
C GLU A 696 2.33 -22.30 14.82
N GLU A 697 2.26 -21.04 14.40
CA GLU A 697 2.66 -20.55 13.10
C GLU A 697 3.86 -19.60 13.24
N VAL A 698 4.79 -19.70 12.28
CA VAL A 698 6.05 -18.95 12.29
C VAL A 698 6.28 -18.36 10.91
N ASP A 699 6.40 -17.05 10.83
CA ASP A 699 6.87 -16.34 9.65
C ASP A 699 8.24 -15.73 9.90
N ILE A 700 9.19 -15.97 9.00
CA ILE A 700 10.53 -15.41 9.05
C ILE A 700 10.59 -14.22 8.12
N GLN A 701 10.86 -13.05 8.70
CA GLN A 701 11.00 -11.81 7.94
C GLN A 701 12.42 -11.27 8.00
N ALA A 702 12.89 -10.74 6.88
CA ALA A 702 14.17 -10.07 6.75
C ALA A 702 13.97 -8.63 6.32
N PHE A 703 14.85 -7.75 6.78
CA PHE A 703 14.74 -6.31 6.54
C PHE A 703 16.05 -5.71 6.05
N LYS A 704 15.93 -4.72 5.17
CA LYS A 704 17.03 -3.91 4.67
C LYS A 704 16.70 -2.44 4.91
N ILE A 705 17.66 -1.71 5.43
CA ILE A 705 17.56 -0.26 5.67
C ILE A 705 18.11 0.48 4.45
N GLY A 706 17.48 1.59 4.07
CA GLY A 706 17.92 2.49 3.01
C GLY A 706 16.85 2.69 1.92
N THR A 707 16.03 3.72 2.09
CA THR A 707 14.95 4.14 1.16
C THR A 707 15.39 5.24 0.19
N GLY A 708 16.57 5.83 0.39
CA GLY A 708 16.98 7.09 -0.24
C GLY A 708 16.53 8.34 0.51
N TYR A 709 15.88 8.20 1.67
CA TYR A 709 15.54 9.32 2.54
C TYR A 709 16.76 10.13 2.92
N ASP A 710 16.62 11.45 2.89
CA ASP A 710 17.64 12.43 3.22
C ASP A 710 17.63 12.86 4.70
N GLY A 711 16.59 12.47 5.46
CA GLY A 711 16.49 12.70 6.91
C GLY A 711 17.22 11.66 7.76
N GLU A 712 16.97 11.70 9.08
CA GLU A 712 17.59 10.76 10.02
C GLU A 712 17.18 9.32 9.69
N SER A 713 18.18 8.48 9.46
CA SER A 713 18.00 7.06 9.12
C SER A 713 18.86 6.20 10.05
N PRO A 714 18.33 5.06 10.53
CA PRO A 714 19.08 4.13 11.34
C PRO A 714 20.22 3.53 10.51
N ALA A 715 21.34 3.24 11.15
CA ALA A 715 22.46 2.57 10.49
C ALA A 715 22.33 1.04 10.57
N ASP A 716 21.73 0.54 11.65
CA ASP A 716 21.64 -0.88 11.99
C ASP A 716 20.48 -1.17 12.96
N PHE A 717 20.31 -2.44 13.32
CA PHE A 717 19.32 -2.89 14.31
C PHE A 717 19.44 -2.19 15.66
N ASN A 718 20.65 -1.93 16.15
CA ASN A 718 20.84 -1.33 17.46
C ASN A 718 20.34 0.11 17.48
N SER A 719 20.56 0.85 16.39
CA SER A 719 20.01 2.20 16.22
C SER A 719 18.49 2.23 16.06
N LEU A 720 17.85 1.12 15.65
CA LEU A 720 16.39 0.99 15.57
C LEU A 720 15.74 0.79 16.94
N VAL A 721 16.34 -0.07 17.78
CA VAL A 721 15.76 -0.44 19.07
C VAL A 721 16.14 0.50 20.21
N GLN A 722 17.13 1.36 20.00
CA GLN A 722 17.51 2.38 20.98
C GLN A 722 16.31 3.28 21.28
N PHE A 723 16.20 3.79 22.52
CA PHE A 723 15.05 4.60 22.93
C PHE A 723 14.75 5.81 22.01
N ASN A 724 15.79 6.53 21.56
CA ASN A 724 15.68 7.62 20.58
C ASN A 724 16.06 7.17 19.17
N GLY A 725 16.02 5.87 18.93
CA GLY A 725 16.13 5.35 17.59
C GLY A 725 14.99 5.89 16.73
N THR A 726 15.12 5.69 15.42
CA THR A 726 14.04 6.04 14.49
C THR A 726 12.78 5.21 14.71
N ASN A 727 12.84 4.17 15.56
CA ASN A 727 11.78 3.29 16.09
C ASN A 727 10.89 2.65 15.02
N PHE A 728 10.42 1.42 15.24
CA PHE A 728 9.74 0.64 14.19
C PHE A 728 8.43 1.28 13.65
N ASP A 729 7.85 2.26 14.32
CA ASP A 729 6.64 2.95 13.88
C ASP A 729 6.83 3.79 12.61
N ASN A 730 8.06 4.24 12.33
CA ASN A 730 8.38 5.05 11.15
C ASN A 730 9.11 4.27 10.05
N MET A 731 8.96 2.94 10.00
CA MET A 731 9.68 2.08 9.06
C MET A 731 9.52 2.48 7.60
N LEU A 732 8.40 3.08 7.20
CA LEU A 732 8.22 3.58 5.83
C LEU A 732 9.33 4.57 5.42
N TYR A 733 9.86 5.37 6.35
CA TYR A 733 10.87 6.37 6.04
C TYR A 733 12.25 5.79 5.75
N TYR A 734 12.60 4.63 6.30
CA TYR A 734 13.98 4.14 6.23
C TYR A 734 14.10 2.67 5.88
N MET A 735 13.02 1.90 5.84
CA MET A 735 13.06 0.51 5.37
C MET A 735 13.15 0.47 3.84
N GLY A 736 14.33 0.14 3.34
CA GLY A 736 14.58 0.01 1.90
C GLY A 736 13.98 -1.24 1.26
N GLY A 737 13.61 -2.24 2.07
CA GLY A 737 12.91 -3.44 1.63
C GLY A 737 12.74 -4.45 2.76
N TRP A 738 11.79 -5.37 2.59
CA TRP A 738 11.60 -6.53 3.47
C TRP A 738 11.16 -7.75 2.67
N SER A 739 11.34 -8.95 3.22
CA SER A 739 10.81 -10.18 2.65
C SER A 739 10.23 -11.07 3.75
N SER A 740 9.19 -11.83 3.47
CA SER A 740 8.55 -12.75 4.42
C SER A 740 8.40 -14.16 3.83
N VAL A 741 8.53 -15.16 4.69
CA VAL A 741 8.35 -16.57 4.35
C VAL A 741 7.76 -17.32 5.54
N THR A 742 6.57 -17.89 5.32
CA THR A 742 5.88 -18.71 6.32
C THR A 742 6.51 -20.10 6.40
N CYS A 743 6.73 -20.58 7.62
CA CYS A 743 7.14 -21.95 7.87
C CYS A 743 5.93 -22.88 7.76
N ALA A 744 6.07 -23.95 6.96
CA ALA A 744 4.99 -24.87 6.67
C ALA A 744 5.45 -26.33 6.83
N ALA A 745 4.51 -27.22 7.14
CA ALA A 745 4.76 -28.65 7.02
C ALA A 745 4.82 -29.03 5.53
N ALA A 746 5.71 -29.94 5.17
CA ALA A 746 5.77 -30.45 3.80
C ALA A 746 4.42 -31.08 3.40
N SER A 747 3.93 -30.72 2.22
CA SER A 747 2.65 -31.18 1.67
C SER A 747 2.83 -31.76 0.26
N ASP A 748 1.74 -32.28 -0.33
CA ASP A 748 1.77 -32.73 -1.73
C ASP A 748 1.92 -31.55 -2.71
N GLU A 749 1.49 -30.35 -2.29
CA GLU A 749 1.54 -29.10 -3.07
C GLU A 749 2.89 -28.39 -2.89
N ASP A 750 3.48 -28.48 -1.70
CA ASP A 750 4.82 -27.98 -1.37
C ASP A 750 5.63 -29.04 -0.60
N PRO A 751 6.30 -29.97 -1.32
CA PRO A 751 7.04 -31.05 -0.68
C PRO A 751 8.38 -30.60 -0.06
N GLU A 752 8.86 -29.40 -0.41
CA GLU A 752 10.13 -28.85 0.03
C GLU A 752 9.96 -27.37 0.42
N PRO A 753 9.21 -27.08 1.50
CA PRO A 753 8.96 -25.71 1.93
C PRO A 753 10.27 -25.01 2.26
N ALA A 754 10.33 -23.70 2.01
CA ALA A 754 11.52 -22.88 2.29
C ALA A 754 11.91 -22.87 3.78
N CYS A 755 10.90 -23.00 4.65
CA CYS A 755 11.06 -23.22 6.08
C CYS A 755 10.19 -24.41 6.53
N PRO A 756 10.72 -25.65 6.58
CA PRO A 756 9.98 -26.80 7.07
C PRO A 756 9.67 -26.71 8.57
N VAL A 757 8.44 -27.08 8.93
CA VAL A 757 8.05 -27.40 10.31
C VAL A 757 8.41 -28.87 10.61
N VAL A 758 9.20 -29.08 11.67
CA VAL A 758 9.70 -30.38 12.12
C VAL A 758 9.06 -30.73 13.46
N THR A 759 8.39 -31.88 13.53
CA THR A 759 7.59 -32.29 14.70
C THR A 759 8.21 -33.44 15.53
N GLU A 760 9.43 -33.88 15.21
CA GLU A 760 10.07 -35.09 15.80
C GLU A 760 10.82 -34.88 17.12
#